data_AF-A0AAW1GW77-F1
#
_entry.id   AF-A0AAW1GW77-F1
#
_cell.length_a   1.000
_cell.length_b   1.000
_cell.length_c   1.000
_cell.angle_alpha   90.00
_cell.angle_beta   90.00
_cell.angle_gamma   90.00
#
_symmetry.space_group_name_H-M   'P 1'
#
loop_
_entity.id
_entity.type
_entity.pdbx_description
1 polymer ?
#
loop_
_entity_poly.entity_id
_entity_poly.type
_entity_poly.pdbx_seq_one_letter_code
_entity_poly.pdbx_strand_id
1 'polypeptide(L)'
;MLNVGAKPGEGGELPGHKVIGDIAVTRNSTAGVGLISPPPHHDIYSIEDLAQLIHDLKNANPGARVSVKLVSEAGVGVIASGVVKGHADHVLISGHDGGTGASRWTGIKNAGLPWELGLAETHQTLVANDLRGRTVLQTDGQLKTGRDVAIAALLGAEEFGFSTAPLITLGCIMMRKCHKNTCPVGIATQDPVLRAKFAGEPEHVINFFFMLAEEVREIMSQLGFRKLDEMVGRSDMLEVDEAVTHSNEKLKNIDLSLLLTPASSIRPGAAQRCIQKQDHGLDLALDQELISLSKPALDKALPVYIETPIRNTNRAVGTMLSHEVTKRYHLGGLPMDTIHIKFHGSAGQSLGAFLCPGITLELEGDSNDYVGKGLSGGKIVVYPPKSSGFDPKENIVIGNVALYGATTGEAYFNGMAAERFCVRNSGAKAVVEGVGDHGCEYMTGGTVVVLGKTGRNFAAGMSGGIAYVFDVDGKFRSRCNAELVDLDKVEEEEDIMTLRMMIQQHFRHTSSKLAQEVLSDFDNLLPAFVKVFPRDYKRVLASMKNEGSSQEVGGNVASEEADEVEIQEKDAFEELKKMASLTVKEQADEKQEIDEEQKRPSRVPDAQKHRGFVAYEREGIQYRDPKERIEDWKEVMDESRPAPLLKTQSARCMDCGTPFCHQENSGCPLGNKIPEFNELVYQNRWREALDRLLETNNFPEFTGRVCPAPCEGSCVLGIIENPVSIKTIECTIIDKAFEEGWMVPRPPQKRTGKKVAIVGGGPAGMAAADQLNKMGHLVTVYERSDRIGGLMMYGVPNMKADKIDVVQRRVNLMAEEGVNFVVNANVGKDELYSFDRLKKENNAIVLTVGSTKPRDLPIEGRDLSGVHFAMEFLHANTKSLLDSNLQDGNYISAKGKKVVVIGGGDTGTDCIGTSIRHGCTGVVNLELLPEPPKSRAPGNPWPQWPRIFRVDYGHQEAATKFGKDPRTYEVLTKRFIGDKNGNVKGLELVHVRWEKDASGKFQFTEVEGSQEIIEADLVLLAMGFLGPESNVADKLGLERDNRSNYKADYGGYSTNVDGVFAAGDCRRGQSLVVWAISEGRQAAAQVDKFLMGDEEDVNVDSSAQRSLGKTQQEQTATAL
;
A
#
# COMPACT_ATOMS: atom_id res chain seq x y z
N MET A 1 13.05 -13.37 -19.76
CA MET A 1 12.98 -14.59 -18.91
C MET A 1 13.73 -14.43 -17.59
N LEU A 2 14.99 -13.99 -17.58
CA LEU A 2 15.77 -13.76 -16.34
C LEU A 2 15.31 -12.50 -15.58
N ASN A 3 14.16 -12.57 -14.92
CA ASN A 3 13.52 -11.36 -14.41
C ASN A 3 12.54 -11.60 -13.24
N VAL A 4 11.86 -10.55 -12.80
CA VAL A 4 10.81 -10.59 -11.78
C VAL A 4 9.43 -10.74 -12.41
N GLY A 5 8.54 -11.50 -11.76
CA GLY A 5 7.19 -11.77 -12.26
C GLY A 5 6.35 -10.53 -12.56
N ALA A 6 6.56 -9.44 -11.82
CA ALA A 6 5.85 -8.18 -12.01
C ALA A 6 6.21 -7.40 -13.30
N LYS A 7 7.31 -7.77 -13.96
CA LYS A 7 7.79 -7.14 -15.21
C LYS A 7 8.81 -8.01 -15.94
N PRO A 8 8.39 -9.15 -16.51
CA PRO A 8 9.32 -10.16 -17.04
C PRO A 8 10.20 -9.69 -18.22
N GLY A 9 9.74 -8.67 -18.95
CA GLY A 9 10.41 -8.11 -20.12
C GLY A 9 11.12 -6.77 -19.90
N GLU A 10 11.21 -6.26 -18.67
CA GLU A 10 11.74 -4.92 -18.36
C GLU A 10 12.75 -4.94 -17.22
N GLY A 11 13.63 -3.94 -17.12
CA GLY A 11 14.62 -3.86 -16.04
C GLY A 11 14.06 -3.37 -14.69
N GLY A 12 14.90 -3.47 -13.66
CA GLY A 12 14.65 -2.84 -12.36
C GLY A 12 14.44 -1.32 -12.48
N GLU A 13 13.55 -0.77 -11.65
CA GLU A 13 13.24 0.66 -11.64
C GLU A 13 13.36 1.20 -10.21
N LEU A 14 14.11 2.29 -10.06
CA LEU A 14 14.18 3.04 -8.80
C LEU A 14 14.06 4.54 -9.12
N PRO A 15 12.94 5.18 -8.73
CA PRO A 15 12.74 6.60 -8.97
C PRO A 15 13.83 7.47 -8.34
N GLY A 16 14.24 8.55 -9.02
CA GLY A 16 15.40 9.37 -8.62
C GLY A 16 15.27 10.00 -7.23
N HIS A 17 14.05 10.35 -6.80
CA HIS A 17 13.77 10.84 -5.44
C HIS A 17 13.90 9.75 -4.35
N LYS A 18 14.24 8.51 -4.71
CA LYS A 18 14.66 7.43 -3.81
C LYS A 18 16.15 7.10 -3.94
N VAL A 19 16.86 7.70 -4.89
CA VAL A 19 18.30 7.53 -5.11
C VAL A 19 19.00 8.69 -4.38
N ILE A 20 19.05 8.59 -3.06
CA ILE A 20 19.63 9.62 -2.17
C ILE A 20 20.46 8.94 -1.07
N GLY A 21 21.41 9.69 -0.49
CA GLY A 21 22.27 9.20 0.59
C GLY A 21 22.94 7.87 0.25
N ASP A 22 22.85 6.91 1.17
CA ASP A 22 23.46 5.57 1.06
C ASP A 22 23.08 4.82 -0.21
N ILE A 23 21.89 5.06 -0.79
CA ILE A 23 21.47 4.39 -2.02
C ILE A 23 22.31 4.83 -3.22
N ALA A 24 22.62 6.12 -3.33
CA ALA A 24 23.45 6.64 -4.42
C ALA A 24 24.89 6.13 -4.30
N VAL A 25 25.43 6.13 -3.07
CA VAL A 25 26.77 5.61 -2.74
C VAL A 25 26.87 4.11 -3.04
N THR A 26 25.96 3.31 -2.51
CA THR A 26 25.95 1.84 -2.68
C THR A 26 25.86 1.42 -4.15
N ARG A 27 25.26 2.26 -5.00
CA ARG A 27 25.06 1.97 -6.43
C ARG A 27 26.05 2.66 -7.35
N ASN A 28 27.04 3.38 -6.82
CA ASN A 28 27.97 4.19 -7.60
C ASN A 28 27.22 5.06 -8.64
N SER A 29 26.17 5.72 -8.17
CA SER A 29 25.24 6.51 -8.98
C SER A 29 25.15 7.94 -8.46
N THR A 30 24.69 8.84 -9.31
CA THR A 30 24.41 10.23 -8.95
C THR A 30 23.12 10.32 -8.13
N ALA A 31 23.16 11.02 -7.00
CA ALA A 31 21.98 11.28 -6.18
C ALA A 31 20.94 12.11 -6.96
N GLY A 32 19.65 11.78 -6.79
CA GLY A 32 18.52 12.43 -7.46
C GLY A 32 18.24 11.92 -8.88
N VAL A 33 19.13 11.14 -9.49
CA VAL A 33 18.96 10.58 -10.84
C VAL A 33 18.22 9.25 -10.77
N GLY A 34 17.19 9.08 -11.59
CA GLY A 34 16.42 7.84 -11.66
C GLY A 34 17.24 6.69 -12.24
N LEU A 35 17.11 5.50 -11.66
CA LEU A 35 17.80 4.30 -12.13
C LEU A 35 16.83 3.36 -12.83
N ILE A 36 16.91 3.35 -14.16
CA ILE A 36 16.26 2.35 -15.00
C ILE A 36 17.34 1.39 -15.46
N SER A 37 17.23 0.14 -15.04
CA SER A 37 18.18 -0.88 -15.48
C SER A 37 17.87 -1.30 -16.92
N PRO A 38 18.88 -1.67 -17.73
CA PRO A 38 18.65 -2.28 -19.02
C PRO A 38 17.76 -3.53 -18.86
N PRO A 39 16.83 -3.80 -19.78
CA PRO A 39 16.03 -5.01 -19.74
C PRO A 39 16.86 -6.30 -19.82
N PRO A 40 17.90 -6.42 -20.68
CA PRO A 40 18.77 -7.58 -20.67
C PRO A 40 19.99 -7.38 -19.77
N HIS A 41 20.54 -8.50 -19.32
CA HIS A 41 21.94 -8.58 -18.94
C HIS A 41 22.79 -8.52 -20.22
N HIS A 42 23.69 -7.54 -20.35
CA HIS A 42 24.45 -7.36 -21.59
C HIS A 42 25.53 -8.42 -21.81
N ASP A 43 25.79 -9.24 -20.80
CA ASP A 43 26.63 -10.44 -20.82
C ASP A 43 25.80 -11.73 -20.90
N ILE A 44 24.52 -11.65 -21.30
CA ILE A 44 23.65 -12.81 -21.52
C ILE A 44 22.75 -12.56 -22.74
N TYR A 45 23.21 -12.95 -23.93
CA TYR A 45 22.39 -12.95 -25.15
C TYR A 45 21.94 -14.34 -25.58
N SER A 46 22.53 -15.37 -24.98
CA SER A 46 22.31 -16.77 -25.31
C SER A 46 22.48 -17.66 -24.07
N ILE A 47 22.28 -18.98 -24.22
CA ILE A 47 22.40 -19.91 -23.10
C ILE A 47 23.87 -20.18 -22.74
N GLU A 48 24.76 -20.12 -23.72
CA GLU A 48 26.20 -20.21 -23.56
C GLU A 48 26.76 -18.99 -22.81
N ASP A 49 26.22 -17.80 -23.04
CA ASP A 49 26.58 -16.60 -22.28
C ASP A 49 26.14 -16.69 -20.81
N LEU A 50 24.95 -17.25 -20.55
CA LEU A 50 24.52 -17.54 -19.19
C LEU A 50 25.47 -18.55 -18.51
N ALA A 51 25.87 -19.61 -19.23
CA ALA A 51 26.85 -20.56 -18.72
C ALA A 51 28.21 -19.89 -18.46
N GLN A 52 28.62 -18.92 -19.28
CA GLN A 52 29.82 -18.12 -19.04
C GLN A 52 29.68 -17.27 -17.77
N LEU A 53 28.55 -16.58 -17.57
CA LEU A 53 28.33 -15.83 -16.32
C LEU A 53 28.33 -16.74 -15.09
N ILE A 54 27.70 -17.92 -15.16
CA ILE A 54 27.74 -18.90 -14.06
C ILE A 54 29.20 -19.29 -13.77
N HIS A 55 30.00 -19.52 -14.81
CA HIS A 55 31.43 -19.79 -14.69
C HIS A 55 32.18 -18.61 -14.04
N ASP A 56 31.97 -17.38 -14.50
CA ASP A 56 32.59 -16.16 -13.93
C ASP A 56 32.27 -16.01 -12.44
N LEU A 57 31.00 -16.20 -12.05
CA LEU A 57 30.55 -16.09 -10.66
C LEU A 57 31.18 -17.16 -9.76
N LYS A 58 31.36 -18.38 -10.29
CA LYS A 58 32.01 -19.48 -9.57
C LYS A 58 33.51 -19.30 -9.44
N ASN A 59 34.16 -18.67 -10.42
CA ASN A 59 35.55 -18.25 -10.31
C ASN A 59 35.69 -17.10 -9.29
N ALA A 60 34.75 -16.15 -9.27
CA ALA A 60 34.77 -15.01 -8.34
C ALA A 60 34.45 -15.42 -6.89
N ASN A 61 33.65 -16.47 -6.71
CA ASN A 61 33.33 -17.04 -5.40
C ASN A 61 33.06 -18.56 -5.48
N PRO A 62 34.09 -19.40 -5.30
CA PRO A 62 33.95 -20.85 -5.37
C PRO A 62 33.00 -21.46 -4.32
N GLY A 63 32.74 -20.76 -3.22
CA GLY A 63 31.88 -21.22 -2.13
C GLY A 63 30.38 -20.95 -2.33
N ALA A 64 29.99 -20.11 -3.29
CA ALA A 64 28.60 -19.70 -3.47
C ALA A 64 27.79 -20.70 -4.32
N ARG A 65 26.47 -20.81 -4.05
CA ARG A 65 25.51 -21.38 -5.03
C ARG A 65 25.15 -20.31 -6.05
N VAL A 66 25.03 -20.69 -7.32
CA VAL A 66 24.51 -19.79 -8.38
C VAL A 66 23.05 -20.14 -8.66
N SER A 67 22.18 -19.16 -8.41
CA SER A 67 20.75 -19.25 -8.68
C SER A 67 20.38 -18.48 -9.94
N VAL A 68 19.56 -19.09 -10.77
CA VAL A 68 18.97 -18.44 -11.95
C VAL A 68 17.47 -18.26 -11.71
N LYS A 69 17.05 -16.98 -11.61
CA LYS A 69 15.64 -16.61 -11.43
C LYS A 69 14.98 -16.44 -12.80
N LEU A 70 13.97 -17.26 -13.06
CA LEU A 70 13.13 -17.24 -14.25
C LEU A 70 11.71 -16.85 -13.86
N VAL A 71 10.95 -16.29 -14.80
CA VAL A 71 9.52 -16.09 -14.66
C VAL A 71 8.78 -17.25 -15.33
N SER A 72 7.69 -17.70 -14.70
CA SER A 72 6.77 -18.66 -15.28
C SER A 72 6.20 -18.15 -16.61
N GLU A 73 6.43 -18.91 -17.68
CA GLU A 73 5.80 -18.77 -18.98
C GLU A 73 5.85 -20.11 -19.72
N ALA A 74 5.06 -20.25 -20.78
CA ALA A 74 5.06 -21.48 -21.56
C ALA A 74 6.45 -21.72 -22.19
N GLY A 75 7.02 -22.90 -21.97
CA GLY A 75 8.35 -23.28 -22.48
C GLY A 75 9.49 -23.02 -21.48
N VAL A 76 9.19 -22.50 -20.28
CA VAL A 76 10.20 -22.26 -19.23
C VAL A 76 10.96 -23.53 -18.84
N GLY A 77 10.36 -24.72 -18.92
CA GLY A 77 11.02 -25.98 -18.60
C GLY A 77 12.16 -26.32 -19.56
N VAL A 78 12.03 -25.94 -20.83
CA VAL A 78 13.10 -26.11 -21.84
C VAL A 78 14.28 -25.19 -21.52
N ILE A 79 13.99 -23.94 -21.17
CA ILE A 79 15.01 -22.97 -20.74
C ILE A 79 15.71 -23.45 -19.47
N ALA A 80 14.95 -23.91 -18.47
CA ALA A 80 15.50 -24.47 -17.24
C ALA A 80 16.44 -25.66 -17.52
N SER A 81 16.14 -26.48 -18.51
CA SER A 81 17.05 -27.57 -18.92
C SER A 81 18.38 -27.02 -19.47
N GLY A 82 18.35 -25.95 -20.25
CA GLY A 82 19.56 -25.23 -20.67
C GLY A 82 20.33 -24.65 -19.49
N VAL A 83 19.63 -24.02 -18.55
CA VAL A 83 20.20 -23.41 -17.34
C VAL A 83 20.93 -24.44 -16.48
N VAL A 84 20.34 -25.62 -16.27
CA VAL A 84 20.96 -26.71 -15.48
C VAL A 84 22.13 -27.34 -16.23
N LYS A 85 22.08 -27.42 -17.57
CA LYS A 85 23.24 -27.81 -18.40
C LYS A 85 24.37 -26.77 -18.33
N GLY A 86 24.04 -25.49 -18.20
CA GLY A 86 24.95 -24.40 -17.89
C GLY A 86 25.47 -24.37 -16.44
N HIS A 87 25.26 -25.46 -15.69
CA HIS A 87 25.76 -25.69 -14.33
C HIS A 87 25.12 -24.84 -13.22
N ALA A 88 23.94 -24.26 -13.41
CA ALA A 88 23.23 -23.61 -12.31
C ALA A 88 22.94 -24.59 -11.16
N ASP A 89 23.28 -24.20 -9.92
CA ASP A 89 23.03 -25.02 -8.72
C ASP A 89 21.57 -24.94 -8.28
N HIS A 90 20.89 -23.86 -8.67
CA HIS A 90 19.55 -23.52 -8.22
C HIS A 90 18.76 -22.80 -9.33
N VAL A 91 17.49 -23.16 -9.49
CA VAL A 91 16.54 -22.53 -10.42
C VAL A 91 15.34 -22.03 -9.63
N LEU A 92 15.00 -20.77 -9.77
CA LEU A 92 13.79 -20.17 -9.19
C LEU A 92 12.79 -19.90 -10.30
N ILE A 93 11.55 -20.40 -10.15
CA ILE A 93 10.41 -20.04 -11.00
C ILE A 93 9.52 -19.05 -10.26
N SER A 94 9.42 -17.84 -10.77
CA SER A 94 8.57 -16.78 -10.23
C SER A 94 7.22 -16.71 -10.92
N GLY A 95 6.14 -16.66 -10.16
CA GLY A 95 4.79 -16.38 -10.66
C GLY A 95 4.61 -14.92 -11.11
N HIS A 96 3.67 -14.70 -12.03
CA HIS A 96 3.29 -13.37 -12.54
C HIS A 96 2.83 -12.39 -11.44
N ASP A 97 2.42 -12.93 -10.31
CA ASP A 97 1.82 -12.22 -9.18
C ASP A 97 2.85 -11.71 -8.15
N GLY A 98 4.15 -11.90 -8.40
CA GLY A 98 5.24 -11.39 -7.59
C GLY A 98 5.15 -9.88 -7.29
N GLY A 99 5.60 -9.47 -6.10
CA GLY A 99 5.59 -8.07 -5.67
C GLY A 99 6.62 -7.20 -6.39
N THR A 100 6.39 -5.88 -6.44
CA THR A 100 7.37 -4.89 -6.95
C THR A 100 7.24 -3.54 -6.24
N GLY A 101 8.37 -2.85 -6.07
CA GLY A 101 8.41 -1.48 -5.57
C GLY A 101 8.04 -0.44 -6.63
N ALA A 102 8.33 -0.71 -7.90
CA ALA A 102 8.04 0.15 -9.06
C ALA A 102 8.00 -0.69 -10.36
N SER A 103 6.90 -0.57 -11.09
CA SER A 103 6.70 -1.19 -12.41
C SER A 103 5.52 -0.52 -13.10
N ARG A 104 5.47 -0.64 -14.43
CA ARG A 104 4.31 -0.25 -15.23
C ARG A 104 3.13 -1.19 -14.96
N TRP A 105 1.91 -0.66 -14.99
CA TRP A 105 0.69 -1.45 -14.80
C TRP A 105 0.52 -2.56 -15.83
N THR A 106 0.95 -2.32 -17.07
CA THR A 106 0.93 -3.30 -18.16
C THR A 106 1.78 -4.52 -17.81
N GLY A 107 2.98 -4.33 -17.25
CA GLY A 107 3.82 -5.44 -16.79
C GLY A 107 3.17 -6.23 -15.65
N ILE A 108 2.63 -5.54 -14.64
CA ILE A 108 2.01 -6.19 -13.47
C ILE A 108 0.76 -7.00 -13.83
N LYS A 109 -0.03 -6.55 -14.81
CA LYS A 109 -1.34 -7.14 -15.11
C LYS A 109 -1.35 -8.11 -16.29
N ASN A 110 -0.41 -7.97 -17.22
CA ASN A 110 -0.50 -8.65 -18.52
C ASN A 110 0.73 -9.49 -18.88
N ALA A 111 1.74 -9.60 -18.00
CA ALA A 111 2.96 -10.35 -18.28
C ALA A 111 3.23 -11.43 -17.23
N GLY A 112 3.76 -12.58 -17.67
CA GLY A 112 4.00 -13.77 -16.86
C GLY A 112 2.79 -14.69 -16.75
N LEU A 113 3.02 -15.92 -16.27
CA LEU A 113 2.00 -16.93 -15.95
C LEU A 113 2.01 -17.31 -14.46
N PRO A 114 0.96 -18.01 -13.97
CA PRO A 114 0.94 -18.59 -12.62
C PRO A 114 2.16 -19.49 -12.36
N TRP A 115 2.68 -19.45 -11.14
CA TRP A 115 3.87 -20.23 -10.78
C TRP A 115 3.60 -21.73 -10.85
N GLU A 116 2.36 -22.17 -10.62
CA GLU A 116 1.96 -23.58 -10.65
C GLU A 116 2.25 -24.21 -12.03
N LEU A 117 1.98 -23.45 -13.11
CA LEU A 117 2.23 -23.91 -14.48
C LEU A 117 3.74 -24.04 -14.75
N GLY A 118 4.49 -22.96 -14.51
CA GLY A 118 5.92 -22.92 -14.80
C GLY A 118 6.74 -23.86 -13.91
N LEU A 119 6.32 -24.03 -12.64
CA LEU A 119 6.96 -24.92 -11.69
C LEU A 119 6.77 -26.39 -12.12
N ALA A 120 5.53 -26.79 -12.40
CA ALA A 120 5.23 -28.15 -12.85
C ALA A 120 5.93 -28.46 -14.18
N GLU A 121 5.85 -27.54 -15.17
CA GLU A 121 6.54 -27.71 -16.46
C GLU A 121 8.05 -27.87 -16.28
N THR A 122 8.66 -27.04 -15.43
CA THR A 122 10.09 -27.11 -15.12
C THR A 122 10.45 -28.42 -14.45
N HIS A 123 9.70 -28.83 -13.42
CA HIS A 123 9.93 -30.07 -12.72
C HIS A 123 9.85 -31.28 -13.66
N GLN A 124 8.76 -31.40 -14.41
CA GLN A 124 8.51 -32.48 -15.36
C GLN A 124 9.57 -32.52 -16.46
N THR A 125 9.94 -31.38 -17.04
CA THR A 125 10.94 -31.31 -18.12
C THR A 125 12.33 -31.70 -17.62
N LEU A 126 12.73 -31.24 -16.44
CA LEU A 126 14.02 -31.62 -15.85
C LEU A 126 14.09 -33.11 -15.51
N VAL A 127 12.99 -33.73 -15.07
CA VAL A 127 12.90 -35.18 -14.83
C VAL A 127 12.98 -35.94 -16.16
N ALA A 128 12.24 -35.51 -17.17
CA ALA A 128 12.29 -36.11 -18.51
C ALA A 128 13.72 -36.16 -19.08
N ASN A 129 14.50 -35.10 -18.82
CA ASN A 129 15.88 -34.97 -19.29
C ASN A 129 16.95 -35.52 -18.32
N ASP A 130 16.56 -36.10 -17.17
CA ASP A 130 17.49 -36.58 -16.12
C ASP A 130 18.47 -35.50 -15.63
N LEU A 131 17.95 -34.28 -15.52
CA LEU A 131 18.67 -33.10 -15.02
C LEU A 131 18.19 -32.68 -13.62
N ARG A 132 16.99 -33.12 -13.20
CA ARG A 132 16.37 -32.69 -11.94
C ARG A 132 17.21 -33.00 -10.70
N GLY A 133 18.04 -34.04 -10.75
CA GLY A 133 18.97 -34.42 -9.67
C GLY A 133 20.08 -33.41 -9.38
N ARG A 134 20.35 -32.47 -10.30
CA ARG A 134 21.53 -31.57 -10.28
C ARG A 134 21.25 -30.16 -9.77
N THR A 135 19.99 -29.80 -9.56
CA THR A 135 19.60 -28.44 -9.20
C THR A 135 18.49 -28.45 -8.17
N VAL A 136 18.52 -27.47 -7.26
CA VAL A 136 17.40 -27.19 -6.35
C VAL A 136 16.38 -26.31 -7.08
N LEU A 137 15.10 -26.67 -7.00
CA LEU A 137 14.02 -25.90 -7.61
C LEU A 137 13.30 -25.07 -6.53
N GLN A 138 13.23 -23.76 -6.70
CA GLN A 138 12.47 -22.84 -5.84
C GLN A 138 11.29 -22.26 -6.60
N THR A 139 10.23 -21.90 -5.87
CA THR A 139 9.15 -21.08 -6.41
C THR A 139 8.85 -19.87 -5.52
N ASP A 140 8.42 -18.76 -6.13
CA ASP A 140 7.82 -17.62 -5.46
C ASP A 140 6.62 -17.09 -6.27
N GLY A 141 5.78 -16.25 -5.64
CA GLY A 141 4.54 -15.76 -6.26
C GLY A 141 3.39 -15.77 -5.26
N GLN A 142 3.23 -14.68 -4.52
CA GLN A 142 2.27 -14.49 -3.42
C GLN A 142 2.00 -15.71 -2.52
N LEU A 143 3.01 -16.54 -2.24
CA LEU A 143 2.91 -17.59 -1.23
C LEU A 143 2.65 -16.93 0.14
N LYS A 144 1.60 -17.36 0.83
CA LYS A 144 1.18 -16.76 2.11
C LYS A 144 0.92 -17.81 3.20
N THR A 145 0.49 -18.99 2.81
CA THR A 145 -0.05 -20.02 3.73
C THR A 145 0.75 -21.31 3.67
N GLY A 146 0.62 -22.15 4.70
CA GLY A 146 1.21 -23.48 4.70
C GLY A 146 0.66 -24.35 3.58
N ARG A 147 -0.62 -24.16 3.21
CA ARG A 147 -1.20 -24.80 2.02
C ARG A 147 -0.48 -24.45 0.72
N ASP A 148 -0.12 -23.18 0.50
CA ASP A 148 0.60 -22.77 -0.71
C ASP A 148 1.95 -23.48 -0.81
N VAL A 149 2.67 -23.58 0.31
CA VAL A 149 3.95 -24.29 0.41
C VAL A 149 3.78 -25.78 0.12
N ALA A 150 2.76 -26.41 0.71
CA ALA A 150 2.48 -27.83 0.49
C ALA A 150 2.19 -28.13 -1.00
N ILE A 151 1.37 -27.31 -1.66
CA ILE A 151 1.07 -27.46 -3.09
C ILE A 151 2.34 -27.26 -3.92
N ALA A 152 3.11 -26.21 -3.65
CA ALA A 152 4.38 -25.97 -4.33
C ALA A 152 5.35 -27.16 -4.20
N ALA A 153 5.44 -27.78 -3.01
CA ALA A 153 6.26 -28.97 -2.80
C ALA A 153 5.78 -30.14 -3.67
N LEU A 154 4.47 -30.43 -3.63
CA LEU A 154 3.86 -31.52 -4.42
C LEU A 154 4.04 -31.32 -5.94
N LEU A 155 4.10 -30.07 -6.41
CA LEU A 155 4.39 -29.73 -7.80
C LEU A 155 5.89 -29.73 -8.17
N GLY A 156 6.79 -29.90 -7.19
CA GLY A 156 8.21 -30.17 -7.42
C GLY A 156 9.21 -29.17 -6.83
N ALA A 157 8.76 -28.14 -6.09
CA ALA A 157 9.64 -27.21 -5.40
C ALA A 157 10.29 -27.83 -4.14
N GLU A 158 11.52 -27.40 -3.85
CA GLU A 158 12.29 -27.75 -2.65
C GLU A 158 12.50 -26.53 -1.74
N GLU A 159 12.54 -25.32 -2.30
CA GLU A 159 12.63 -24.06 -1.55
C GLU A 159 11.45 -23.14 -1.92
N PHE A 160 11.10 -22.20 -1.04
CA PHE A 160 9.94 -21.31 -1.19
C PHE A 160 10.32 -19.86 -0.90
N GLY A 161 10.06 -18.96 -1.84
CA GLY A 161 10.36 -17.54 -1.71
C GLY A 161 9.18 -16.72 -1.21
N PHE A 162 9.41 -15.89 -0.19
CA PHE A 162 8.41 -15.00 0.38
C PHE A 162 8.87 -13.55 0.30
N SER A 163 7.96 -12.65 -0.05
CA SER A 163 8.25 -11.21 -0.08
C SER A 163 7.12 -10.41 0.56
N THR A 164 5.92 -10.42 -0.04
CA THR A 164 4.83 -9.57 0.42
C THR A 164 4.31 -9.94 1.81
N ALA A 165 4.17 -11.23 2.14
CA ALA A 165 3.70 -11.66 3.46
C ALA A 165 4.63 -11.21 4.60
N PRO A 166 5.97 -11.42 4.55
CA PRO A 166 6.91 -10.83 5.52
C PRO A 166 6.87 -9.30 5.58
N LEU A 167 6.65 -8.59 4.45
CA LEU A 167 6.48 -7.13 4.50
C LEU A 167 5.21 -6.72 5.24
N ILE A 168 4.12 -7.50 5.13
CA ILE A 168 2.87 -7.27 5.87
C ILE A 168 3.09 -7.49 7.36
N THR A 169 3.81 -8.53 7.76
CA THR A 169 4.11 -8.79 9.19
C THR A 169 4.98 -7.69 9.80
N LEU A 170 5.83 -7.05 8.98
CA LEU A 170 6.60 -5.86 9.35
C LEU A 170 5.79 -4.54 9.33
N GLY A 171 4.50 -4.59 8.98
CA GLY A 171 3.58 -3.45 9.05
C GLY A 171 3.09 -2.91 7.70
N CYS A 172 3.36 -3.57 6.57
CA CYS A 172 2.86 -3.12 5.27
C CYS A 172 1.33 -3.16 5.23
N ILE A 173 0.70 -2.00 5.14
CA ILE A 173 -0.76 -1.83 5.06
C ILE A 173 -1.30 -1.89 3.61
N MET A 174 -0.53 -2.45 2.68
CA MET A 174 -0.90 -2.62 1.27
C MET A 174 -1.39 -1.33 0.57
N MET A 175 -0.77 -0.19 0.90
CA MET A 175 -1.10 1.10 0.29
C MET A 175 -0.77 1.18 -1.22
N ARG A 176 0.15 0.34 -1.72
CA ARG A 176 0.57 0.26 -3.15
C ARG A 176 1.13 1.58 -3.72
N LYS A 177 1.79 2.38 -2.89
CA LYS A 177 2.50 3.63 -3.29
C LYS A 177 4.01 3.55 -3.05
N CYS A 178 4.60 2.36 -3.10
CA CYS A 178 6.02 2.10 -2.85
C CYS A 178 6.96 2.95 -3.74
N HIS A 179 6.54 3.23 -4.98
CA HIS A 179 7.25 4.05 -5.97
C HIS A 179 7.22 5.55 -5.63
N LYS A 180 6.24 6.02 -4.86
CA LYS A 180 6.07 7.46 -4.57
C LYS A 180 6.96 7.99 -3.44
N ASN A 181 7.70 7.10 -2.75
CA ASN A 181 8.47 7.44 -1.56
C ASN A 181 7.62 8.01 -0.40
N THR A 182 6.35 7.59 -0.35
CA THR A 182 5.38 8.05 0.65
C THR A 182 4.84 6.89 1.48
N CYS A 183 5.66 5.87 1.76
CA CYS A 183 5.23 4.73 2.56
C CYS A 183 4.92 5.22 3.99
N PRO A 184 3.67 5.14 4.47
CA PRO A 184 3.26 5.74 5.73
C PRO A 184 3.85 5.01 6.96
N VAL A 185 4.25 3.76 6.77
CA VAL A 185 4.77 2.84 7.80
C VAL A 185 6.28 2.62 7.68
N GLY A 186 6.98 3.48 6.94
CA GLY A 186 8.46 3.45 6.88
C GLY A 186 9.12 2.31 6.11
N ILE A 187 8.36 1.38 5.50
CA ILE A 187 8.92 0.22 4.80
C ILE A 187 9.56 0.60 3.45
N ALA A 188 8.75 1.07 2.50
CA ALA A 188 9.19 1.28 1.12
C ALA A 188 9.52 2.75 0.81
N THR A 189 10.27 3.41 1.70
CA THR A 189 10.57 4.85 1.61
C THR A 189 12.00 5.16 2.07
N GLN A 190 12.60 6.17 1.45
CA GLN A 190 13.89 6.77 1.82
C GLN A 190 13.70 8.10 2.56
N ASP A 191 12.47 8.58 2.68
CA ASP A 191 12.14 9.78 3.45
C ASP A 191 12.36 9.54 4.95
N PRO A 192 13.19 10.36 5.64
CA PRO A 192 13.57 10.13 7.04
C PRO A 192 12.37 10.24 8.00
N VAL A 193 11.45 11.18 7.77
CA VAL A 193 10.24 11.36 8.60
C VAL A 193 9.34 10.11 8.52
N LEU A 194 9.22 9.52 7.34
CA LEU A 194 8.44 8.31 7.16
C LEU A 194 9.17 7.04 7.61
N ARG A 195 10.49 6.95 7.41
CA ARG A 195 11.31 5.83 7.92
C ARG A 195 11.24 5.72 9.45
N ALA A 196 11.17 6.85 10.15
CA ALA A 196 10.97 6.88 11.61
C ALA A 196 9.64 6.24 12.06
N LYS A 197 8.68 6.04 11.16
CA LYS A 197 7.40 5.36 11.44
C LYS A 197 7.47 3.83 11.28
N PHE A 198 8.63 3.27 10.95
CA PHE A 198 8.80 1.82 10.86
C PHE A 198 8.78 1.19 12.25
N ALA A 199 7.78 0.36 12.52
CA ALA A 199 7.58 -0.32 13.80
C ALA A 199 7.74 -1.86 13.69
N GLY A 200 8.29 -2.36 12.57
CA GLY A 200 8.48 -3.79 12.35
C GLY A 200 9.66 -4.34 13.12
N GLU A 201 9.48 -5.46 13.81
CA GLU A 201 10.53 -6.16 14.55
C GLU A 201 10.87 -7.50 13.87
N PRO A 202 12.13 -7.99 13.96
CA PRO A 202 12.51 -9.32 13.47
C PRO A 202 11.58 -10.44 13.96
N GLU A 203 11.13 -10.35 15.21
CA GLU A 203 10.22 -11.27 15.89
C GLU A 203 8.90 -11.45 15.13
N HIS A 204 8.39 -10.40 14.48
CA HIS A 204 7.17 -10.49 13.67
C HIS A 204 7.33 -11.44 12.48
N VAL A 205 8.49 -11.42 11.83
CA VAL A 205 8.81 -12.29 10.69
C VAL A 205 9.10 -13.71 11.17
N ILE A 206 9.83 -13.85 12.29
CA ILE A 206 10.11 -15.15 12.92
C ILE A 206 8.80 -15.86 13.29
N ASN A 207 7.88 -15.16 13.96
CA ASN A 207 6.58 -15.70 14.35
C ASN A 207 5.74 -16.12 13.14
N PHE A 208 5.74 -15.30 12.07
CA PHE A 208 5.07 -15.66 10.82
C PHE A 208 5.59 -16.98 10.25
N PHE A 209 6.90 -17.15 10.15
CA PHE A 209 7.47 -18.39 9.62
C PHE A 209 7.25 -19.60 10.54
N PHE A 210 7.19 -19.41 11.85
CA PHE A 210 6.80 -20.50 12.77
C PHE A 210 5.36 -20.94 12.56
N MET A 211 4.41 -20.00 12.44
CA MET A 211 3.01 -20.31 12.17
C MET A 211 2.83 -20.99 10.80
N LEU A 212 3.51 -20.47 9.78
CA LEU A 212 3.53 -21.04 8.43
C LEU A 212 4.07 -22.48 8.45
N ALA A 213 5.22 -22.70 9.09
CA ALA A 213 5.83 -24.01 9.18
C ALA A 213 4.97 -25.00 9.98
N GLU A 214 4.28 -24.55 11.02
CA GLU A 214 3.34 -25.39 11.77
C GLU A 214 2.17 -25.84 10.90
N GLU A 215 1.56 -24.93 10.13
CA GLU A 215 0.49 -25.27 9.19
C GLU A 215 0.98 -26.28 8.13
N VAL A 216 2.20 -26.11 7.59
CA VAL A 216 2.80 -27.10 6.69
C VAL A 216 2.93 -28.47 7.37
N ARG A 217 3.40 -28.52 8.62
CA ARG A 217 3.53 -29.78 9.38
C ARG A 217 2.18 -30.44 9.64
N GLU A 218 1.13 -29.67 9.91
CA GLU A 218 -0.23 -30.18 10.05
C GLU A 218 -0.72 -30.84 8.76
N ILE A 219 -0.52 -30.17 7.61
CA ILE A 219 -0.87 -30.71 6.29
C ILE A 219 -0.05 -31.97 5.97
N MET A 220 1.26 -31.94 6.23
CA MET A 220 2.15 -33.10 6.06
C MET A 220 1.62 -34.31 6.85
N SER A 221 1.23 -34.10 8.11
CA SER A 221 0.68 -35.14 8.98
C SER A 221 -0.62 -35.71 8.42
N GLN A 222 -1.52 -34.86 7.91
CA GLN A 222 -2.79 -35.27 7.29
C GLN A 222 -2.56 -36.11 6.03
N LEU A 223 -1.56 -35.76 5.23
CA LEU A 223 -1.20 -36.48 4.00
C LEU A 223 -0.30 -37.72 4.26
N GLY A 224 0.17 -37.92 5.49
CA GLY A 224 0.99 -39.07 5.90
C GLY A 224 2.50 -38.93 5.65
N PHE A 225 3.01 -37.72 5.43
CA PHE A 225 4.43 -37.44 5.23
C PHE A 225 5.13 -37.04 6.53
N ARG A 226 6.40 -37.47 6.71
CA ARG A 226 7.23 -37.10 7.88
C ARG A 226 8.28 -36.05 7.54
N LYS A 227 8.70 -35.97 6.29
CA LYS A 227 9.69 -35.01 5.79
C LYS A 227 9.18 -34.31 4.54
N LEU A 228 9.52 -33.04 4.38
CA LEU A 228 9.15 -32.27 3.19
C LEU A 228 9.70 -32.91 1.91
N ASP A 229 10.93 -33.44 1.95
CA ASP A 229 11.57 -34.17 0.84
C ASP A 229 10.73 -35.32 0.29
N GLU A 230 9.85 -35.93 1.11
CA GLU A 230 8.97 -37.03 0.70
C GLU A 230 7.78 -36.54 -0.14
N MET A 231 7.44 -35.25 -0.03
CA MET A 231 6.37 -34.59 -0.79
C MET A 231 6.83 -34.10 -2.15
N VAL A 232 8.12 -33.78 -2.32
CA VAL A 232 8.62 -33.10 -3.52
C VAL A 232 8.28 -33.88 -4.78
N GLY A 233 7.45 -33.28 -5.66
CA GLY A 233 7.03 -33.87 -6.93
C GLY A 233 5.90 -34.92 -6.83
N ARG A 234 5.30 -35.11 -5.65
CA ARG A 234 4.15 -36.02 -5.44
C ARG A 234 2.82 -35.41 -5.91
N SER A 235 2.75 -35.01 -7.17
CA SER A 235 1.53 -34.44 -7.76
C SER A 235 0.36 -35.42 -7.76
N ASP A 236 0.62 -36.72 -7.59
CA ASP A 236 -0.39 -37.77 -7.37
C ASP A 236 -1.21 -37.59 -6.08
N MET A 237 -0.78 -36.71 -5.16
CA MET A 237 -1.51 -36.35 -3.94
C MET A 237 -2.45 -35.15 -4.12
N LEU A 238 -2.58 -34.63 -5.34
CA LEU A 238 -3.45 -33.50 -5.68
C LEU A 238 -4.58 -33.95 -6.60
N GLU A 239 -5.79 -33.47 -6.35
CA GLU A 239 -6.96 -33.71 -7.19
C GLU A 239 -7.77 -32.42 -7.41
N VAL A 240 -8.61 -32.41 -8.44
CA VAL A 240 -9.51 -31.29 -8.73
C VAL A 240 -10.73 -31.37 -7.82
N ASP A 241 -11.10 -30.25 -7.19
CA ASP A 241 -12.34 -30.15 -6.44
C ASP A 241 -13.54 -30.00 -7.38
N GLU A 242 -14.24 -31.12 -7.60
CA GLU A 242 -15.40 -31.19 -8.49
C GLU A 242 -16.59 -30.33 -8.00
N ALA A 243 -16.70 -30.03 -6.70
CA ALA A 243 -17.78 -29.18 -6.21
C ALA A 243 -17.57 -27.72 -6.67
N VAL A 244 -16.31 -27.27 -6.72
CA VAL A 244 -15.95 -25.92 -7.18
C VAL A 244 -16.16 -25.77 -8.68
N THR A 245 -15.77 -26.76 -9.49
CA THR A 245 -15.96 -26.73 -10.94
C THR A 245 -17.44 -26.77 -11.32
N HIS A 246 -18.25 -27.60 -10.66
CA HIS A 246 -19.69 -27.68 -10.93
C HIS A 246 -20.46 -26.42 -10.50
N SER A 247 -20.03 -25.73 -9.44
CA SER A 247 -20.71 -24.54 -8.93
C SER A 247 -20.36 -23.25 -9.69
N ASN A 248 -19.33 -23.26 -10.55
CA ASN A 248 -18.90 -22.11 -11.33
C ASN A 248 -18.71 -22.44 -12.81
N GLU A 249 -19.69 -22.04 -13.62
CA GLU A 249 -19.72 -22.29 -15.07
C GLU A 249 -18.47 -21.78 -15.81
N LYS A 250 -17.80 -20.73 -15.30
CA LYS A 250 -16.57 -20.19 -15.91
C LYS A 250 -15.39 -21.16 -15.84
N LEU A 251 -15.43 -22.16 -14.96
CA LEU A 251 -14.37 -23.14 -14.77
C LEU A 251 -14.54 -24.40 -15.62
N LYS A 252 -15.67 -24.54 -16.34
CA LYS A 252 -16.05 -25.76 -17.07
C LYS A 252 -14.99 -26.25 -18.07
N ASN A 253 -14.18 -25.35 -18.61
CA ASN A 253 -13.16 -25.66 -19.62
C ASN A 253 -11.72 -25.65 -19.07
N ILE A 254 -11.53 -25.60 -17.75
CA ILE A 254 -10.21 -25.68 -17.14
C ILE A 254 -9.80 -27.15 -17.02
N ASP A 255 -8.68 -27.51 -17.65
CA ASP A 255 -8.07 -28.83 -17.58
C ASP A 255 -6.71 -28.75 -16.87
N LEU A 256 -6.60 -29.39 -15.70
CA LEU A 256 -5.38 -29.44 -14.89
C LEU A 256 -4.62 -30.77 -15.03
N SER A 257 -5.05 -31.67 -15.91
CA SER A 257 -4.46 -33.02 -16.05
C SER A 257 -2.95 -32.99 -16.36
N LEU A 258 -2.50 -32.07 -17.22
CA LEU A 258 -1.09 -31.89 -17.55
C LEU A 258 -0.25 -31.44 -16.36
N LEU A 259 -0.79 -30.53 -15.55
CA LEU A 259 -0.14 -30.04 -14.33
C LEU A 259 -0.02 -31.14 -13.28
N LEU A 260 -1.06 -31.98 -13.16
CA LEU A 260 -1.12 -33.06 -12.16
C LEU A 260 -0.38 -34.33 -12.59
N THR A 261 0.14 -34.40 -13.81
CA THR A 261 0.86 -35.57 -14.33
C THR A 261 2.10 -35.86 -13.47
N PRO A 262 2.18 -37.02 -12.79
CA PRO A 262 3.31 -37.37 -11.93
C PRO A 262 4.60 -37.47 -12.74
N ALA A 263 5.61 -36.67 -12.39
CA ALA A 263 6.88 -36.64 -13.13
C ALA A 263 7.61 -38.00 -13.10
N SER A 264 7.43 -38.78 -12.03
CA SER A 264 7.91 -40.17 -11.90
C SER A 264 7.44 -41.09 -13.03
N SER A 265 6.26 -40.83 -13.60
CA SER A 265 5.70 -41.60 -14.72
C SER A 265 6.32 -41.22 -16.07
N ILE A 266 6.84 -39.99 -16.19
CA ILE A 266 7.47 -39.48 -17.43
C ILE A 266 8.81 -40.18 -17.68
N ARG A 267 9.63 -40.31 -16.63
CA ARG A 267 10.90 -41.04 -16.70
C ARG A 267 11.13 -41.84 -15.42
N PRO A 268 10.70 -43.12 -15.39
CA PRO A 268 10.91 -43.99 -14.23
C PRO A 268 12.39 -44.09 -13.83
N GLY A 269 12.67 -43.92 -12.54
CA GLY A 269 14.02 -44.02 -11.97
C GLY A 269 14.85 -42.72 -12.03
N ALA A 270 14.41 -41.69 -12.74
CA ALA A 270 15.05 -40.37 -12.69
C ALA A 270 14.83 -39.72 -11.31
N ALA A 271 15.82 -38.94 -10.86
CA ALA A 271 15.71 -38.19 -9.62
C ALA A 271 14.60 -37.12 -9.73
N GLN A 272 13.77 -36.99 -8.70
CA GLN A 272 12.68 -36.00 -8.66
C GLN A 272 13.02 -34.76 -7.82
N ARG A 273 14.16 -34.79 -7.13
CA ARG A 273 14.68 -33.70 -6.31
C ARG A 273 16.20 -33.60 -6.46
N CYS A 274 16.81 -32.55 -5.93
CA CYS A 274 18.26 -32.40 -5.95
C CYS A 274 18.93 -33.47 -5.08
N ILE A 275 19.87 -34.22 -5.65
CA ILE A 275 20.62 -35.28 -4.95
C ILE A 275 22.13 -35.21 -5.16
N GLN A 276 22.60 -34.35 -6.08
CA GLN A 276 24.01 -34.16 -6.36
C GLN A 276 24.33 -32.70 -6.65
N LYS A 277 25.56 -32.29 -6.35
CA LYS A 277 26.08 -30.95 -6.67
C LYS A 277 26.52 -30.88 -8.14
N GLN A 278 26.59 -29.66 -8.68
CA GLN A 278 27.19 -29.40 -9.98
C GLN A 278 28.72 -29.43 -9.86
N ASP A 279 29.39 -30.05 -10.83
CA ASP A 279 30.82 -29.89 -11.05
C ASP A 279 31.05 -28.69 -11.98
N HIS A 280 31.84 -27.72 -11.52
CA HIS A 280 32.12 -26.47 -12.23
C HIS A 280 33.50 -26.46 -12.91
N GLY A 281 34.29 -27.52 -12.75
CA GLY A 281 35.61 -27.65 -13.38
C GLY A 281 36.65 -26.64 -12.89
N LEU A 282 36.49 -26.08 -11.69
CA LEU A 282 37.36 -25.02 -11.15
C LEU A 282 38.80 -25.47 -10.92
N ASP A 283 39.03 -26.78 -10.77
CA ASP A 283 40.38 -27.34 -10.61
C ASP A 283 41.20 -27.28 -11.91
N LEU A 284 40.55 -27.07 -13.06
CA LEU A 284 41.18 -26.97 -14.38
C LEU A 284 41.43 -25.52 -14.81
N ALA A 285 41.02 -24.53 -14.01
CA ALA A 285 41.19 -23.12 -14.31
C ALA A 285 42.68 -22.72 -14.27
N LEU A 286 43.11 -21.87 -15.22
CA LEU A 286 44.48 -21.36 -15.27
C LEU A 286 44.86 -20.63 -13.97
N ASP A 287 43.89 -19.99 -13.32
CA ASP A 287 44.10 -19.30 -12.06
C ASP A 287 44.62 -20.18 -10.94
N GLN A 288 44.41 -21.51 -10.97
CA GLN A 288 45.01 -22.41 -9.97
C GLN A 288 46.55 -22.32 -9.99
N GLU A 289 47.12 -22.24 -11.20
CA GLU A 289 48.55 -22.03 -11.39
C GLU A 289 48.95 -20.61 -10.97
N LEU A 290 48.19 -19.59 -11.38
CA LEU A 290 48.47 -18.19 -11.05
C LEU A 290 48.46 -17.97 -9.53
N ILE A 291 47.49 -18.51 -8.81
CA ILE A 291 47.40 -18.47 -7.34
C ILE A 291 48.62 -19.13 -6.72
N SER A 292 49.05 -20.29 -7.23
CA SER A 292 50.24 -20.97 -6.73
C SER A 292 51.50 -20.13 -6.91
N LEU A 293 51.67 -19.48 -8.07
CA LEU A 293 52.79 -18.60 -8.37
C LEU A 293 52.74 -17.28 -7.59
N SER A 294 51.55 -16.79 -7.27
CA SER A 294 51.33 -15.56 -6.51
C SER A 294 51.36 -15.73 -4.98
N LYS A 295 51.66 -16.91 -4.44
CA LYS A 295 51.76 -17.13 -2.98
C LYS A 295 52.58 -16.08 -2.22
N PRO A 296 53.77 -15.63 -2.68
CA PRO A 296 54.51 -14.58 -1.97
C PRO A 296 53.74 -13.25 -1.85
N ALA A 297 52.97 -12.90 -2.87
CA ALA A 297 52.09 -11.73 -2.84
C ALA A 297 50.88 -11.95 -1.93
N LEU A 298 50.26 -13.12 -2.00
CA LEU A 298 49.07 -13.45 -1.20
C LEU A 298 49.36 -13.59 0.30
N ASP A 299 50.54 -14.08 0.67
CA ASP A 299 50.89 -14.34 2.07
C ASP A 299 51.61 -13.14 2.73
N LYS A 300 52.34 -12.34 1.93
CA LYS A 300 53.27 -11.31 2.45
C LYS A 300 53.20 -9.97 1.71
N ALA A 301 52.29 -9.78 0.76
CA ALA A 301 52.19 -8.58 -0.08
C ALA A 301 53.50 -8.22 -0.80
N LEU A 302 54.33 -9.21 -1.14
CA LEU A 302 55.56 -9.00 -1.91
C LEU A 302 55.25 -8.91 -3.42
N PRO A 303 55.92 -8.00 -4.16
CA PRO A 303 55.77 -7.92 -5.61
C PRO A 303 56.12 -9.24 -6.31
N VAL A 304 55.25 -9.68 -7.23
CA VAL A 304 55.39 -10.90 -8.04
C VAL A 304 55.15 -10.55 -9.50
N TYR A 305 56.08 -10.94 -10.36
CA TYR A 305 55.95 -10.87 -11.82
C TYR A 305 55.87 -12.27 -12.42
N ILE A 306 54.84 -12.53 -13.23
CA ILE A 306 54.60 -13.83 -13.87
C ILE A 306 54.45 -13.61 -15.37
N GLU A 307 55.11 -14.46 -16.17
CA GLU A 307 54.96 -14.45 -17.63
C GLU A 307 54.54 -15.84 -18.10
N THR A 308 53.40 -15.94 -18.80
CA THR A 308 52.80 -17.24 -19.17
C THR A 308 51.93 -17.15 -20.44
N PRO A 309 51.81 -18.22 -21.26
CA PRO A 309 50.92 -18.20 -22.41
C PRO A 309 49.44 -18.23 -22.03
N ILE A 310 48.58 -17.68 -22.90
CA ILE A 310 47.11 -17.76 -22.76
C ILE A 310 46.45 -18.20 -24.07
N ARG A 311 45.34 -18.92 -23.97
CA ARG A 311 44.53 -19.39 -25.11
C ARG A 311 43.06 -19.04 -24.91
N ASN A 312 42.30 -19.01 -26.01
CA ASN A 312 40.88 -18.64 -25.98
C ASN A 312 40.00 -19.58 -25.13
N THR A 313 40.48 -20.79 -24.82
CA THR A 313 39.83 -21.72 -23.89
C THR A 313 40.04 -21.36 -22.42
N ASN A 314 41.02 -20.52 -22.10
CA ASN A 314 41.25 -19.98 -20.76
C ASN A 314 40.31 -18.80 -20.55
N ARG A 315 39.23 -19.03 -19.80
CA ARG A 315 38.15 -18.07 -19.53
C ARG A 315 38.23 -17.60 -18.07
N ALA A 316 37.69 -16.41 -17.78
CA ALA A 316 37.68 -15.82 -16.44
C ALA A 316 39.08 -15.71 -15.79
N VAL A 317 40.13 -15.55 -16.60
CA VAL A 317 41.51 -15.55 -16.10
C VAL A 317 41.78 -14.34 -15.22
N GLY A 318 42.34 -14.57 -14.04
CA GLY A 318 42.60 -13.58 -13.00
C GLY A 318 41.47 -13.40 -11.99
N THR A 319 40.28 -13.97 -12.25
CA THR A 319 39.10 -13.81 -11.38
C THR A 319 39.22 -14.60 -10.07
N MET A 320 39.71 -15.85 -10.10
CA MET A 320 39.92 -16.62 -8.86
C MET A 320 41.12 -16.07 -8.07
N LEU A 321 42.14 -15.58 -8.77
CA LEU A 321 43.24 -14.89 -8.11
C LEU A 321 42.75 -13.62 -7.39
N SER A 322 41.89 -12.85 -8.05
CA SER A 322 41.19 -11.71 -7.45
C SER A 322 40.40 -12.12 -6.20
N HIS A 323 39.65 -13.22 -6.27
CA HIS A 323 38.97 -13.81 -5.11
C HIS A 323 39.92 -14.07 -3.94
N GLU A 324 41.06 -14.72 -4.18
CA GLU A 324 42.04 -15.03 -3.13
C GLU A 324 42.64 -13.76 -2.50
N VAL A 325 42.86 -12.70 -3.28
CA VAL A 325 43.27 -11.40 -2.75
C VAL A 325 42.15 -10.77 -1.91
N THR A 326 40.95 -10.60 -2.47
CA THR A 326 39.81 -9.97 -1.77
C THR A 326 39.42 -10.72 -0.50
N LYS A 327 39.53 -12.06 -0.49
CA LYS A 327 39.25 -12.88 0.71
C LYS A 327 40.21 -12.59 1.87
N ARG A 328 41.47 -12.24 1.57
CA ARG A 328 42.51 -11.94 2.58
C ARG A 328 42.56 -10.46 2.95
N TYR A 329 42.42 -9.59 1.96
CA TYR A 329 42.69 -8.15 2.08
C TYR A 329 41.42 -7.27 1.95
N HIS A 330 40.25 -7.89 1.80
CA HIS A 330 38.96 -7.21 1.69
C HIS A 330 38.95 -6.15 0.57
N LEU A 331 38.23 -5.04 0.76
CA LEU A 331 38.13 -3.95 -0.22
C LEU A 331 39.45 -3.21 -0.45
N GLY A 332 40.38 -3.23 0.53
CA GLY A 332 41.66 -2.55 0.42
C GLY A 332 42.58 -3.18 -0.64
N GLY A 333 42.43 -4.47 -0.89
CA GLY A 333 43.25 -5.20 -1.87
C GLY A 333 44.74 -5.17 -1.54
N LEU A 334 45.57 -5.34 -2.57
CA LEU A 334 47.02 -5.20 -2.47
C LEU A 334 47.49 -3.83 -2.99
N PRO A 335 48.69 -3.36 -2.61
CA PRO A 335 49.31 -2.20 -3.26
C PRO A 335 49.38 -2.38 -4.78
N MET A 336 49.31 -1.28 -5.53
CA MET A 336 49.32 -1.30 -7.00
C MET A 336 50.50 -2.09 -7.56
N ASP A 337 50.25 -2.87 -8.61
CA ASP A 337 51.24 -3.70 -9.32
C ASP A 337 51.95 -4.75 -8.43
N THR A 338 51.41 -5.09 -7.25
CA THR A 338 51.96 -6.17 -6.39
C THR A 338 51.94 -7.51 -7.11
N ILE A 339 50.90 -7.80 -7.90
CA ILE A 339 50.88 -8.98 -8.78
C ILE A 339 50.77 -8.47 -10.21
N HIS A 340 51.81 -8.67 -11.01
CA HIS A 340 51.81 -8.33 -12.42
C HIS A 340 51.98 -9.60 -13.25
N ILE A 341 50.96 -9.91 -14.05
CA ILE A 341 50.94 -11.09 -14.90
C ILE A 341 50.93 -10.65 -16.36
N LYS A 342 51.98 -11.01 -17.09
CA LYS A 342 52.09 -10.81 -18.53
C LYS A 342 51.71 -12.09 -19.28
N PHE A 343 50.73 -11.97 -20.16
CA PHE A 343 50.24 -13.04 -21.02
C PHE A 343 50.67 -12.84 -22.48
N HIS A 344 50.87 -13.97 -23.18
CA HIS A 344 51.09 -14.00 -24.62
C HIS A 344 50.08 -14.95 -25.29
N GLY A 345 49.32 -14.44 -26.25
CA GLY A 345 48.34 -15.24 -27.01
C GLY A 345 46.96 -14.59 -27.08
N SER A 346 45.90 -15.39 -27.08
CA SER A 346 44.52 -14.91 -27.20
C SER A 346 43.75 -15.29 -25.95
N ALA A 347 43.21 -14.33 -25.20
CA ALA A 347 42.44 -14.62 -23.99
C ALA A 347 40.99 -15.03 -24.32
N GLY A 348 40.44 -15.97 -23.56
CA GLY A 348 39.02 -16.33 -23.62
C GLY A 348 38.12 -15.22 -23.07
N GLN A 349 36.82 -15.52 -22.98
CA GLN A 349 35.85 -14.60 -22.40
C GLN A 349 36.18 -14.26 -20.94
N SER A 350 35.82 -13.04 -20.53
CA SER A 350 35.90 -12.56 -19.14
C SER A 350 37.32 -12.44 -18.57
N LEU A 351 38.33 -12.13 -19.39
CA LEU A 351 39.67 -11.80 -18.92
C LEU A 351 39.63 -10.68 -17.86
N GLY A 352 40.17 -10.93 -16.68
CA GLY A 352 40.21 -9.94 -15.59
C GLY A 352 38.82 -9.56 -15.06
N ALA A 353 37.82 -10.45 -15.16
CA ALA A 353 36.53 -10.18 -14.55
C ALA A 353 36.67 -10.04 -13.01
N PHE A 354 36.03 -9.02 -12.44
CA PHE A 354 36.06 -8.69 -11.01
C PHE A 354 37.47 -8.48 -10.42
N LEU A 355 38.42 -7.99 -11.22
CA LEU A 355 39.81 -7.82 -10.79
C LEU A 355 39.95 -6.71 -9.73
N CYS A 356 40.46 -7.07 -8.55
CA CYS A 356 40.61 -6.20 -7.39
C CYS A 356 41.92 -5.36 -7.43
N PRO A 357 42.08 -4.38 -6.52
CA PRO A 357 43.30 -3.58 -6.45
C PRO A 357 44.56 -4.42 -6.22
N GLY A 358 45.65 -4.01 -6.87
CA GLY A 358 46.97 -4.61 -6.74
C GLY A 358 47.31 -5.73 -7.72
N ILE A 359 46.35 -6.14 -8.55
CA ILE A 359 46.58 -7.07 -9.67
C ILE A 359 46.60 -6.30 -11.00
N THR A 360 47.64 -6.54 -11.79
CA THR A 360 47.83 -6.02 -13.14
C THR A 360 47.92 -7.16 -14.12
N LEU A 361 47.00 -7.21 -15.08
CA LEU A 361 47.00 -8.17 -16.17
C LEU A 361 47.42 -7.44 -17.46
N GLU A 362 48.53 -7.87 -18.03
CA GLU A 362 49.07 -7.35 -19.29
C GLU A 362 48.98 -8.45 -20.35
N LEU A 363 48.36 -8.17 -21.49
CA LEU A 363 48.19 -9.11 -22.58
C LEU A 363 48.82 -8.57 -23.86
N GLU A 364 49.90 -9.22 -24.29
CA GLU A 364 50.47 -9.07 -25.63
C GLU A 364 49.75 -10.05 -26.57
N GLY A 365 48.73 -9.57 -27.28
CA GLY A 365 47.77 -10.42 -27.97
C GLY A 365 46.41 -9.76 -28.24
N ASP A 366 45.36 -10.57 -28.17
CA ASP A 366 43.95 -10.16 -28.27
C ASP A 366 43.09 -10.86 -27.21
N SER A 367 41.89 -10.35 -26.97
CA SER A 367 40.93 -10.98 -26.05
C SER A 367 39.52 -11.03 -26.63
N ASN A 368 38.77 -12.05 -26.25
CA ASN A 368 37.34 -12.18 -26.54
C ASN A 368 36.49 -11.21 -25.69
N ASP A 369 35.17 -11.42 -25.66
CA ASP A 369 34.20 -10.58 -24.96
C ASP A 369 34.45 -10.47 -23.44
N TYR A 370 33.86 -9.42 -22.82
CA TYR A 370 33.77 -9.23 -21.37
C TYR A 370 35.10 -8.92 -20.65
N VAL A 371 36.11 -8.43 -21.37
CA VAL A 371 37.37 -7.98 -20.74
C VAL A 371 37.09 -6.97 -19.63
N GLY A 372 37.59 -7.24 -18.43
CA GLY A 372 37.37 -6.38 -17.26
C GLY A 372 35.91 -6.26 -16.84
N LYS A 373 35.06 -7.24 -17.14
CA LYS A 373 33.69 -7.32 -16.60
C LYS A 373 33.68 -7.14 -15.09
N GLY A 374 32.93 -6.17 -14.59
CA GLY A 374 32.89 -5.82 -13.17
C GLY A 374 34.25 -5.42 -12.59
N LEU A 375 35.16 -4.83 -13.37
CA LEU A 375 36.47 -4.36 -12.90
C LEU A 375 36.31 -3.57 -11.59
N SER A 376 37.09 -3.96 -10.58
CA SER A 376 36.90 -3.54 -9.18
C SER A 376 38.20 -3.03 -8.56
N GLY A 377 39.03 -2.34 -9.35
CA GLY A 377 40.25 -1.67 -8.88
C GLY A 377 41.55 -2.18 -9.48
N GLY A 378 41.53 -3.33 -10.15
CA GLY A 378 42.69 -3.86 -10.87
C GLY A 378 43.04 -3.06 -12.13
N LYS A 379 44.17 -3.42 -12.75
CA LYS A 379 44.64 -2.82 -14.01
C LYS A 379 44.67 -3.86 -15.13
N ILE A 380 44.12 -3.53 -16.29
CA ILE A 380 44.13 -4.39 -17.47
C ILE A 380 44.76 -3.66 -18.65
N VAL A 381 45.72 -4.29 -19.31
CA VAL A 381 46.42 -3.74 -20.47
C VAL A 381 46.35 -4.77 -21.59
N VAL A 382 45.88 -4.39 -22.78
CA VAL A 382 45.88 -5.27 -23.96
C VAL A 382 46.45 -4.52 -25.16
N TYR A 383 47.43 -5.13 -25.83
CA TYR A 383 48.04 -4.58 -27.03
C TYR A 383 48.48 -5.70 -27.98
N PRO A 384 48.50 -5.46 -29.31
CA PRO A 384 48.87 -6.48 -30.26
C PRO A 384 50.36 -6.87 -30.15
N PRO A 385 50.73 -8.11 -30.54
CA PRO A 385 52.13 -8.53 -30.54
C PRO A 385 53.03 -7.58 -31.31
N LYS A 386 54.26 -7.34 -30.83
CA LYS A 386 55.20 -6.39 -31.46
C LYS A 386 55.52 -6.70 -32.92
N SER A 387 55.37 -7.95 -33.34
CA SER A 387 55.58 -8.41 -34.71
C SER A 387 54.37 -8.23 -35.64
N SER A 388 53.27 -7.64 -35.15
CA SER A 388 52.05 -7.44 -35.94
C SER A 388 52.25 -6.39 -37.04
N GLY A 389 51.76 -6.70 -38.25
CA GLY A 389 51.87 -5.81 -39.41
C GLY A 389 50.66 -4.93 -39.70
N PHE A 390 49.59 -5.02 -38.90
CA PHE A 390 48.36 -4.24 -39.06
C PHE A 390 48.35 -2.99 -38.18
N ASP A 391 47.55 -1.98 -38.55
CA ASP A 391 47.35 -0.77 -37.75
C ASP A 391 46.37 -1.06 -36.59
N PRO A 392 46.78 -0.99 -35.30
CA PRO A 392 45.92 -1.33 -34.18
C PRO A 392 44.60 -0.54 -34.15
N LYS A 393 44.63 0.75 -34.54
CA LYS A 393 43.46 1.64 -34.46
C LYS A 393 42.32 1.30 -35.43
N GLU A 394 42.57 0.43 -36.41
CA GLU A 394 41.57 -0.04 -37.38
C GLU A 394 41.23 -1.54 -37.17
N ASN A 395 41.73 -2.16 -36.09
CA ASN A 395 41.55 -3.59 -35.83
C ASN A 395 41.04 -3.84 -34.41
N ILE A 396 40.17 -4.85 -34.26
CA ILE A 396 39.61 -5.23 -32.97
C ILE A 396 40.68 -5.98 -32.16
N VAL A 397 40.95 -5.52 -30.94
CA VAL A 397 41.87 -6.15 -29.99
C VAL A 397 41.15 -6.75 -28.77
N ILE A 398 39.94 -6.24 -28.46
CA ILE A 398 39.06 -6.79 -27.43
C ILE A 398 37.62 -6.93 -27.94
N GLY A 399 36.93 -7.98 -27.49
CA GLY A 399 35.55 -8.27 -27.86
C GLY A 399 34.50 -7.31 -27.29
N ASN A 400 33.24 -7.75 -27.33
CA ASN A 400 32.08 -6.96 -26.93
C ASN A 400 31.98 -6.81 -25.41
N VAL A 401 31.24 -5.79 -24.97
CA VAL A 401 30.77 -5.65 -23.58
C VAL A 401 31.94 -5.61 -22.57
N ALA A 402 33.09 -5.12 -23.02
CA ALA A 402 34.24 -4.90 -22.14
C ALA A 402 33.90 -3.83 -21.09
N LEU A 403 34.40 -4.04 -19.87
CA LEU A 403 34.17 -3.19 -18.69
C LEU A 403 32.70 -3.07 -18.27
N TYR A 404 31.90 -4.09 -18.56
CA TYR A 404 30.50 -4.13 -18.13
C TYR A 404 30.37 -3.99 -16.61
N GLY A 405 29.69 -2.93 -16.14
CA GLY A 405 29.42 -2.73 -14.72
C GLY A 405 30.67 -2.47 -13.87
N ALA A 406 31.78 -2.05 -14.48
CA ALA A 406 33.01 -1.74 -13.77
C ALA A 406 32.79 -0.63 -12.72
N THR A 407 33.36 -0.77 -11.53
CA THR A 407 33.15 0.15 -10.40
C THR A 407 34.36 1.03 -10.12
N THR A 408 35.57 0.48 -10.26
CA THR A 408 36.87 1.18 -10.12
C THR A 408 37.94 0.43 -10.91
N GLY A 409 39.13 1.01 -11.07
CA GLY A 409 40.26 0.39 -11.77
C GLY A 409 40.60 1.07 -13.10
N GLU A 410 41.62 0.55 -13.78
CA GLU A 410 42.21 1.15 -14.97
C GLU A 410 42.33 0.15 -16.12
N ALA A 411 42.05 0.60 -17.34
CA ALA A 411 42.13 -0.25 -18.53
C ALA A 411 42.72 0.49 -19.74
N TYR A 412 43.69 -0.13 -20.42
CA TYR A 412 44.41 0.47 -21.55
C TYR A 412 44.45 -0.50 -22.73
N PHE A 413 43.81 -0.13 -23.84
CA PHE A 413 43.60 -1.01 -24.99
C PHE A 413 44.17 -0.38 -26.27
N ASN A 414 45.29 -0.91 -26.75
CA ASN A 414 45.92 -0.47 -28.01
C ASN A 414 45.25 -1.20 -29.18
N GLY A 415 44.11 -0.65 -29.60
CA GLY A 415 43.29 -1.13 -30.71
C GLY A 415 41.81 -0.81 -30.49
N MET A 416 40.95 -1.32 -31.36
CA MET A 416 39.51 -1.13 -31.26
C MET A 416 38.87 -2.13 -30.28
N ALA A 417 37.90 -1.67 -29.51
CA ALA A 417 36.91 -2.53 -28.87
C ALA A 417 35.72 -2.78 -29.80
N ALA A 418 35.07 -3.93 -29.67
CA ALA A 418 33.83 -4.22 -30.38
C ALA A 418 32.63 -3.45 -29.78
N GLU A 419 31.43 -4.02 -29.78
CA GLU A 419 30.21 -3.31 -29.37
C GLU A 419 30.08 -3.17 -27.84
N ARG A 420 29.31 -2.16 -27.39
CA ARG A 420 28.92 -1.96 -25.98
C ARG A 420 30.09 -1.78 -25.00
N PHE A 421 31.19 -1.21 -25.47
CA PHE A 421 32.32 -0.85 -24.64
C PHE A 421 31.91 0.06 -23.47
N CYS A 422 32.34 -0.24 -22.25
CA CYS A 422 31.99 0.50 -21.03
C CYS A 422 30.48 0.60 -20.74
N VAL A 423 29.68 -0.36 -21.20
CA VAL A 423 28.27 -0.41 -20.84
C VAL A 423 28.11 -0.50 -19.32
N ARG A 424 27.30 0.38 -18.73
CA ARG A 424 27.14 0.49 -17.27
C ARG A 424 28.43 0.72 -16.48
N ASN A 425 29.48 1.29 -17.07
CA ASN A 425 30.63 1.71 -16.28
C ASN A 425 30.20 2.72 -15.20
N SER A 426 30.60 2.47 -13.96
CA SER A 426 30.22 3.24 -12.77
C SER A 426 31.42 3.84 -12.04
N GLY A 427 32.65 3.67 -12.55
CA GLY A 427 33.81 4.35 -11.97
C GLY A 427 35.20 3.94 -12.48
N ALA A 428 35.31 2.99 -13.42
CA ALA A 428 36.60 2.66 -14.01
C ALA A 428 37.08 3.73 -15.01
N LYS A 429 38.40 3.84 -15.14
CA LYS A 429 39.09 4.68 -16.12
C LYS A 429 39.57 3.83 -17.28
N ALA A 430 39.24 4.21 -18.51
CA ALA A 430 39.61 3.43 -19.68
C ALA A 430 40.12 4.28 -20.85
N VAL A 431 41.11 3.78 -21.58
CA VAL A 431 41.58 4.35 -22.85
C VAL A 431 41.56 3.28 -23.93
N VAL A 432 40.98 3.61 -25.09
CA VAL A 432 40.84 2.71 -26.24
C VAL A 432 41.01 3.47 -27.55
N GLU A 433 41.43 2.81 -28.62
CA GLU A 433 41.73 3.45 -29.92
C GLU A 433 40.59 3.40 -30.94
N GLY A 434 39.43 2.88 -30.53
CA GLY A 434 38.20 2.91 -31.29
C GLY A 434 37.15 2.01 -30.63
N VAL A 435 35.88 2.24 -30.93
CA VAL A 435 34.77 1.46 -30.33
C VAL A 435 33.69 1.17 -31.37
N GLY A 436 33.03 0.02 -31.25
CA GLY A 436 31.84 -0.33 -32.03
C GLY A 436 30.59 0.47 -31.63
N ASP A 437 29.41 -0.05 -32.01
CA ASP A 437 28.12 0.55 -31.64
C ASP A 437 27.90 0.49 -30.12
N HIS A 438 27.09 1.41 -29.58
CA HIS A 438 26.64 1.44 -28.18
C HIS A 438 27.74 1.68 -27.12
N GLY A 439 28.84 2.35 -27.48
CA GLY A 439 29.87 2.75 -26.51
C GLY A 439 29.31 3.64 -25.39
N CYS A 440 29.75 3.39 -24.15
CA CYS A 440 29.34 4.10 -22.93
C CYS A 440 27.83 4.08 -22.63
N GLU A 441 27.10 3.09 -23.15
CA GLU A 441 25.66 2.96 -22.88
C GLU A 441 25.39 2.73 -21.39
N TYR A 442 24.41 3.43 -20.82
CA TYR A 442 24.05 3.36 -19.38
C TYR A 442 25.20 3.63 -18.40
N MET A 443 26.28 4.29 -18.84
CA MET A 443 27.38 4.66 -17.96
C MET A 443 26.89 5.65 -16.88
N THR A 444 27.24 5.39 -15.63
CA THR A 444 26.84 6.18 -14.44
C THR A 444 28.01 6.84 -13.72
N GLY A 445 29.25 6.50 -14.09
CA GLY A 445 30.47 7.04 -13.49
C GLY A 445 31.73 6.58 -14.22
N GLY A 446 32.88 7.13 -13.84
CA GLY A 446 34.18 6.82 -14.46
C GLY A 446 34.56 7.78 -15.58
N THR A 447 35.72 7.52 -16.19
CA THR A 447 36.28 8.35 -17.27
C THR A 447 36.72 7.48 -18.44
N VAL A 448 36.24 7.78 -19.64
CA VAL A 448 36.57 7.00 -20.84
C VAL A 448 37.21 7.91 -21.90
N VAL A 449 38.34 7.51 -22.45
CA VAL A 449 38.99 8.20 -23.57
C VAL A 449 38.98 7.29 -24.80
N VAL A 450 38.43 7.79 -25.91
CA VAL A 450 38.40 7.09 -27.20
C VAL A 450 39.26 7.88 -28.20
N LEU A 451 40.39 7.29 -28.60
CA LEU A 451 41.38 7.91 -29.50
C LEU A 451 41.09 7.67 -31.00
N GLY A 452 39.95 7.09 -31.36
CA GLY A 452 39.61 6.84 -32.75
C GLY A 452 38.11 6.77 -33.01
N LYS A 453 37.72 6.05 -34.07
CA LYS A 453 36.32 6.03 -34.54
C LYS A 453 35.38 5.40 -33.50
N THR A 454 34.19 5.95 -33.40
CA THR A 454 33.07 5.37 -32.65
C THR A 454 31.99 4.80 -33.58
N GLY A 455 31.24 3.80 -33.10
CA GLY A 455 30.00 3.34 -33.70
C GLY A 455 28.79 4.18 -33.28
N ARG A 456 27.60 3.75 -33.73
CA ARG A 456 26.30 4.42 -33.53
C ARG A 456 25.80 4.30 -32.08
N ASN A 457 24.86 5.18 -31.74
CA ASN A 457 24.16 5.19 -30.46
C ASN A 457 25.09 5.30 -29.24
N PHE A 458 26.23 5.96 -29.40
CA PHE A 458 27.17 6.23 -28.31
C PHE A 458 26.48 7.04 -27.20
N ALA A 459 26.78 6.72 -25.94
CA ALA A 459 26.25 7.36 -24.73
C ALA A 459 24.72 7.27 -24.53
N ALA A 460 24.04 6.33 -25.19
CA ALA A 460 22.61 6.11 -24.93
C ALA A 460 22.38 5.71 -23.46
N GLY A 461 21.44 6.37 -22.78
CA GLY A 461 21.18 6.13 -21.35
C GLY A 461 22.32 6.54 -20.40
N MET A 462 23.39 7.19 -20.88
CA MET A 462 24.51 7.65 -20.04
C MET A 462 24.03 8.75 -19.10
N SER A 463 24.05 8.47 -17.80
CA SER A 463 23.50 9.35 -16.76
C SER A 463 24.56 9.91 -15.81
N GLY A 464 25.81 9.45 -15.89
CA GLY A 464 26.94 9.97 -15.11
C GLY A 464 28.29 9.52 -15.68
N GLY A 465 29.37 10.14 -15.19
CA GLY A 465 30.73 9.97 -15.73
C GLY A 465 31.04 10.92 -16.90
N ILE A 466 32.26 10.83 -17.43
CA ILE A 466 32.75 11.67 -18.53
C ILE A 466 33.39 10.80 -19.60
N ALA A 467 33.10 11.06 -20.88
CA ALA A 467 33.83 10.48 -21.99
C ALA A 467 34.46 11.57 -22.87
N TYR A 468 35.72 11.38 -23.26
CA TYR A 468 36.43 12.21 -24.23
C TYR A 468 36.62 11.41 -25.52
N VAL A 469 36.12 11.94 -26.62
CA VAL A 469 36.18 11.28 -27.93
C VAL A 469 36.96 12.13 -28.91
N PHE A 470 38.00 11.56 -29.51
CA PHE A 470 38.74 12.20 -30.59
C PHE A 470 37.93 12.07 -31.90
N ASP A 471 37.32 13.15 -32.38
CA ASP A 471 36.44 13.14 -33.56
C ASP A 471 37.26 13.18 -34.86
N VAL A 472 37.94 12.07 -35.16
CA VAL A 472 38.89 11.93 -36.28
C VAL A 472 38.30 12.22 -37.67
N ASP A 473 36.98 12.06 -37.85
CA ASP A 473 36.29 12.21 -39.13
C ASP A 473 35.19 13.30 -39.12
N GLY A 474 35.05 14.04 -38.02
CA GLY A 474 34.04 15.10 -37.85
C GLY A 474 32.59 14.59 -37.82
N LYS A 475 32.37 13.28 -37.59
CA LYS A 475 31.05 12.64 -37.67
C LYS A 475 30.54 12.16 -36.32
N PHE A 476 31.29 12.31 -35.23
CA PHE A 476 30.91 11.80 -33.90
C PHE A 476 29.51 12.26 -33.46
N ARG A 477 29.16 13.53 -33.70
CA ARG A 477 27.83 14.08 -33.36
C ARG A 477 26.66 13.31 -33.96
N SER A 478 26.81 12.76 -35.16
CA SER A 478 25.76 11.95 -35.82
C SER A 478 25.63 10.53 -35.27
N ARG A 479 26.66 10.05 -34.55
CA ARG A 479 26.73 8.72 -33.95
C ARG A 479 26.39 8.73 -32.46
N CYS A 480 26.43 9.88 -31.80
CA CYS A 480 26.05 10.04 -30.40
C CYS A 480 24.54 10.13 -30.23
N ASN A 481 24.00 9.48 -29.20
CA ASN A 481 22.63 9.67 -28.76
C ASN A 481 22.57 10.89 -27.81
N ALA A 482 21.84 11.93 -28.20
CA ALA A 482 21.78 13.20 -27.48
C ALA A 482 20.59 13.31 -26.48
N GLU A 483 19.89 12.21 -26.20
CA GLU A 483 18.72 12.19 -25.31
C GLU A 483 19.06 12.72 -23.91
N LEU A 484 20.17 12.25 -23.31
CA LEU A 484 20.57 12.58 -21.94
C LEU A 484 21.88 13.36 -21.80
N VAL A 485 22.67 13.46 -22.88
CA VAL A 485 24.02 14.05 -22.85
C VAL A 485 24.12 15.30 -23.72
N ASP A 486 25.02 16.19 -23.32
CA ASP A 486 25.51 17.30 -24.13
C ASP A 486 26.92 17.00 -24.65
N LEU A 487 27.25 17.62 -25.79
CA LEU A 487 28.56 17.54 -26.43
C LEU A 487 29.26 18.87 -26.25
N ASP A 488 30.14 18.93 -25.26
CA ASP A 488 30.91 20.12 -24.89
C ASP A 488 32.31 20.07 -25.51
N LYS A 489 32.97 21.22 -25.60
CA LYS A 489 34.40 21.29 -25.92
C LYS A 489 35.24 21.01 -24.68
N VAL A 490 36.49 20.58 -24.88
CA VAL A 490 37.47 20.38 -23.79
C VAL A 490 38.22 21.70 -23.56
N GLU A 491 37.62 22.62 -22.80
CA GLU A 491 38.18 23.96 -22.54
C GLU A 491 38.63 24.17 -21.08
N GLU A 492 38.07 23.41 -20.12
CA GLU A 492 38.40 23.51 -18.70
C GLU A 492 39.77 22.88 -18.40
N GLU A 493 40.60 23.53 -17.57
CA GLU A 493 41.97 23.07 -17.27
C GLU A 493 41.99 21.66 -16.65
N GLU A 494 41.06 21.36 -15.73
CA GLU A 494 40.94 20.03 -15.10
C GLU A 494 40.64 18.92 -16.13
N ASP A 495 39.80 19.19 -17.13
CA ASP A 495 39.48 18.25 -18.20
C ASP A 495 40.69 18.01 -19.10
N ILE A 496 41.42 19.08 -19.46
CA ILE A 496 42.62 19.03 -20.29
C ILE A 496 43.72 18.20 -19.61
N MET A 497 43.97 18.45 -18.32
CA MET A 497 44.93 17.70 -17.52
C MET A 497 44.55 16.21 -17.42
N THR A 498 43.28 15.93 -17.14
CA THR A 498 42.77 14.55 -17.03
C THR A 498 42.94 13.79 -18.35
N LEU A 499 42.53 14.40 -19.47
CA LEU A 499 42.66 13.82 -20.80
C LEU A 499 44.13 13.53 -21.13
N ARG A 500 45.01 14.51 -20.95
CA ARG A 500 46.45 14.36 -21.24
C ARG A 500 47.08 13.26 -20.40
N MET A 501 46.78 13.23 -19.10
CA MET A 501 47.28 12.20 -18.17
C MET A 501 46.83 10.80 -18.61
N MET A 502 45.56 10.62 -18.96
CA MET A 502 45.05 9.31 -19.38
C MET A 502 45.73 8.81 -20.66
N ILE A 503 45.96 9.69 -21.65
CA ILE A 503 46.67 9.33 -22.89
C ILE A 503 48.15 9.02 -22.60
N GLN A 504 48.79 9.73 -21.66
CA GLN A 504 50.14 9.42 -21.20
C GLN A 504 50.23 8.04 -20.55
N GLN A 505 49.27 7.68 -19.70
CA GLN A 505 49.21 6.35 -19.11
C GLN A 505 48.97 5.27 -20.17
N HIS A 506 48.10 5.53 -21.15
CA HIS A 506 47.89 4.64 -22.28
C HIS A 506 49.19 4.41 -23.06
N PHE A 507 49.93 5.47 -23.40
CA PHE A 507 51.24 5.34 -24.05
C PHE A 507 52.24 4.56 -23.19
N ARG A 508 52.32 4.86 -21.89
CA ARG A 508 53.22 4.19 -20.95
C ARG A 508 52.97 2.68 -20.89
N HIS A 509 51.71 2.26 -20.87
CA HIS A 509 51.35 0.85 -20.70
C HIS A 509 51.30 0.07 -22.01
N THR A 510 51.01 0.71 -23.14
CA THR A 510 50.81 0.00 -24.42
C THR A 510 51.85 0.28 -25.48
N SER A 511 52.72 1.28 -25.27
CA SER A 511 53.62 1.82 -26.30
C SER A 511 52.89 2.22 -27.60
N SER A 512 51.63 2.65 -27.50
CA SER A 512 50.79 3.01 -28.65
C SER A 512 51.40 4.14 -29.48
N LYS A 513 51.57 3.90 -30.77
CA LYS A 513 52.02 4.91 -31.73
C LYS A 513 51.00 6.05 -31.87
N LEU A 514 49.70 5.74 -31.87
CA LEU A 514 48.64 6.73 -31.94
C LEU A 514 48.65 7.65 -30.72
N ALA A 515 48.82 7.09 -29.52
CA ALA A 515 48.95 7.88 -28.30
C ALA A 515 50.18 8.79 -28.33
N GLN A 516 51.31 8.29 -28.84
CA GLN A 516 52.51 9.09 -29.04
C GLN A 516 52.29 10.26 -30.01
N GLU A 517 51.65 10.00 -31.15
CA GLU A 517 51.30 11.01 -32.16
C GLU A 517 50.39 12.09 -31.54
N VAL A 518 49.32 11.68 -30.85
CA VAL A 518 48.38 12.61 -30.18
C VAL A 518 49.07 13.43 -29.10
N LEU A 519 49.97 12.84 -28.29
CA LEU A 519 50.71 13.58 -27.25
C LEU A 519 51.74 14.56 -27.82
N SER A 520 52.33 14.24 -28.98
CA SER A 520 53.32 15.09 -29.63
C SER A 520 52.74 16.36 -30.27
N ASP A 521 51.44 16.33 -30.61
CA ASP A 521 50.71 17.45 -31.24
C ASP A 521 49.42 17.81 -30.46
N PHE A 522 49.45 17.60 -29.14
CA PHE A 522 48.26 17.63 -28.28
C PHE A 522 47.50 18.97 -28.35
N ASP A 523 48.21 20.10 -28.29
CA ASP A 523 47.58 21.43 -28.25
C ASP A 523 46.82 21.76 -29.56
N ASN A 524 47.31 21.25 -30.70
CA ASN A 524 46.65 21.43 -32.00
C ASN A 524 45.48 20.45 -32.21
N LEU A 525 45.56 19.26 -31.62
CA LEU A 525 44.52 18.23 -31.72
C LEU A 525 43.42 18.38 -30.66
N LEU A 526 43.65 19.11 -29.57
CA LEU A 526 42.69 19.34 -28.49
C LEU A 526 41.31 19.84 -28.99
N PRO A 527 41.21 20.78 -29.94
CA PRO A 527 39.90 21.23 -30.45
C PRO A 527 39.06 20.16 -31.16
N ALA A 528 39.67 19.04 -31.56
CA ALA A 528 38.99 17.90 -32.17
C ALA A 528 38.51 16.86 -31.14
N PHE A 529 38.83 17.04 -29.85
CA PHE A 529 38.23 16.24 -28.78
C PHE A 529 36.86 16.80 -28.38
N VAL A 530 35.90 15.89 -28.25
CA VAL A 530 34.54 16.18 -27.78
C VAL A 530 34.36 15.59 -26.38
N LYS A 531 33.91 16.41 -25.44
CA LYS A 531 33.50 15.99 -24.09
C LYS A 531 32.03 15.60 -24.12
N VAL A 532 31.73 14.36 -23.79
CA VAL A 532 30.35 13.87 -23.61
C VAL A 532 29.98 14.01 -22.14
N PHE A 533 28.97 14.84 -21.85
CA PHE A 533 28.62 15.23 -20.48
C PHE A 533 27.11 15.07 -20.23
N PRO A 534 26.67 14.14 -19.35
CA PRO A 534 25.26 13.98 -19.01
C PRO A 534 24.65 15.23 -18.36
N ARG A 535 23.48 15.68 -18.84
CA ARG A 535 22.80 16.92 -18.39
C ARG A 535 22.45 16.90 -16.91
N ASP A 536 21.90 15.78 -16.45
CA ASP A 536 21.48 15.62 -15.06
C ASP A 536 22.69 15.63 -14.12
N TYR A 537 23.78 14.98 -14.52
CA TYR A 537 25.05 15.00 -13.78
C TYR A 537 25.66 16.41 -13.75
N LYS A 538 25.68 17.11 -14.89
CA LYS A 538 26.11 18.52 -15.00
C LYS A 538 25.31 19.44 -14.08
N ARG A 539 23.99 19.26 -14.01
CA ARG A 539 23.10 20.02 -13.11
C ARG A 539 23.42 19.76 -11.63
N VAL A 540 23.65 18.50 -11.25
CA VAL A 540 24.00 18.13 -9.86
C VAL A 540 25.37 18.68 -9.47
N LEU A 541 26.38 18.61 -10.34
CA LEU A 541 27.69 19.21 -10.09
C LEU A 541 27.61 20.74 -9.94
N ALA A 542 26.76 21.40 -10.74
CA ALA A 542 26.53 22.84 -10.62
C ALA A 542 25.82 23.21 -9.30
N SER A 543 24.83 22.43 -8.86
CA SER A 543 24.17 22.67 -7.56
C SER A 543 25.13 22.44 -6.40
N MET A 544 25.99 21.42 -6.45
CA MET A 544 27.02 21.18 -5.43
C MET A 544 28.07 22.30 -5.39
N LYS A 545 28.52 22.82 -6.54
CA LYS A 545 29.41 24.00 -6.60
C LYS A 545 28.74 25.25 -6.00
N ASN A 546 27.45 25.45 -6.26
CA ASN A 546 26.71 26.61 -5.72
C ASN A 546 26.46 26.48 -4.21
N GLU A 547 26.13 25.30 -3.71
CA GLU A 547 25.96 25.01 -2.26
C GLU A 547 27.31 25.10 -1.51
N GLY A 548 28.40 24.64 -2.11
CA GLY A 548 29.77 24.83 -1.57
C GLY A 548 30.19 26.29 -1.52
N SER A 549 29.88 27.08 -2.56
CA SER A 549 30.20 28.52 -2.60
C SER A 549 29.37 29.38 -1.62
N SER A 550 28.27 28.86 -1.09
CA SER A 550 27.46 29.54 -0.07
C SER A 550 27.87 29.19 1.37
N GLN A 551 28.83 28.28 1.57
CA GLN A 551 29.44 27.96 2.87
C GLN A 551 30.81 28.64 3.11
N GLU A 552 31.43 29.28 2.11
CA GLU A 552 32.73 29.96 2.24
C GLU A 552 32.68 31.45 2.66
N VAL A 553 31.60 31.91 3.31
CA VAL A 553 31.60 33.21 4.01
C VAL A 553 31.58 32.98 5.51
N GLY A 554 32.70 32.51 6.06
CA GLY A 554 32.87 32.38 7.51
C GLY A 554 34.10 31.58 7.96
N GLY A 555 35.28 32.22 7.97
CA GLY A 555 36.39 31.81 8.84
C GLY A 555 37.70 31.47 8.13
N ASN A 556 38.65 32.41 8.18
CA ASN A 556 40.07 32.18 7.89
C ASN A 556 40.64 31.03 8.74
N VAL A 557 41.33 30.06 8.12
CA VAL A 557 42.51 29.44 8.74
C VAL A 557 43.57 29.15 7.67
N ALA A 558 44.79 29.56 7.98
CA ALA A 558 45.98 29.46 7.15
C ALA A 558 46.54 28.03 7.05
N SER A 559 47.35 27.85 6.01
CA SER A 559 48.24 26.73 5.69
C SER A 559 49.05 26.16 6.86
N GLU A 560 49.24 24.84 6.87
CA GLU A 560 50.51 24.20 7.29
C GLU A 560 50.60 22.74 6.78
N GLU A 561 51.70 22.42 6.10
CA GLU A 561 52.16 21.08 5.74
C GLU A 561 53.13 20.54 6.81
N ALA A 562 53.23 19.20 6.87
CA ALA A 562 54.25 18.33 7.47
C ALA A 562 54.12 17.94 8.97
N ASP A 563 53.78 16.67 9.23
CA ASP A 563 54.74 15.66 9.73
C ASP A 563 54.10 14.24 9.80
N GLU A 564 54.84 13.24 9.33
CA GLU A 564 54.51 11.81 9.41
C GLU A 564 54.92 11.20 10.78
N VAL A 565 54.27 10.06 11.08
CA VAL A 565 54.65 8.97 12.03
C VAL A 565 54.03 9.01 13.45
N GLU A 566 52.90 8.32 13.63
CA GLU A 566 52.76 7.13 14.50
C GLU A 566 51.34 6.54 14.37
N ILE A 567 51.22 5.36 13.77
CA ILE A 567 49.96 4.61 13.68
C ILE A 567 49.83 3.79 14.97
N GLN A 568 48.93 4.21 15.85
CA GLN A 568 48.31 3.32 16.84
C GLN A 568 46.82 3.17 16.51
N GLU A 569 46.43 1.91 16.33
CA GLU A 569 45.06 1.47 16.10
C GLU A 569 44.10 2.15 17.08
N LYS A 570 43.28 3.07 16.56
CA LYS A 570 42.02 3.44 17.18
C LYS A 570 40.92 2.98 16.26
N ASP A 571 40.06 2.14 16.83
CA ASP A 571 38.90 1.54 16.19
C ASP A 571 38.01 2.64 15.59
N ALA A 572 38.07 2.78 14.26
CA ALA A 572 37.29 3.75 13.50
C ALA A 572 35.78 3.57 13.72
N PHE A 573 35.34 2.40 14.19
CA PHE A 573 33.96 2.12 14.55
C PHE A 573 33.56 2.79 15.87
N GLU A 574 34.48 2.95 16.82
CA GLU A 574 34.24 3.66 18.09
C GLU A 574 34.27 5.18 17.91
N GLU A 575 35.11 5.71 17.02
CA GLU A 575 35.08 7.14 16.66
C GLU A 575 33.83 7.51 15.85
N LEU A 576 33.36 6.65 14.94
CA LEU A 576 32.06 6.82 14.28
C LEU A 576 30.89 6.78 15.27
N LYS A 577 30.97 5.94 16.31
CA LYS A 577 29.98 5.91 17.39
C LYS A 577 30.05 7.16 18.27
N LYS A 578 31.26 7.69 18.50
CA LYS A 578 31.49 8.95 19.21
C LYS A 578 30.98 10.14 18.39
N MET A 579 31.29 10.22 17.10
CA MET A 579 30.78 11.25 16.19
C MET A 579 29.25 11.16 16.10
N ALA A 580 28.67 9.98 15.91
CA ALA A 580 27.21 9.79 15.96
C ALA A 580 26.61 10.19 17.33
N SER A 581 27.31 9.94 18.44
CA SER A 581 26.85 10.37 19.77
C SER A 581 27.06 11.86 20.06
N LEU A 582 28.02 12.51 19.39
CA LEU A 582 28.30 13.95 19.47
C LEU A 582 27.34 14.73 18.57
N THR A 583 26.97 14.24 17.38
CA THR A 583 25.89 14.81 16.57
C THR A 583 24.53 14.66 17.28
N VAL A 584 24.34 13.59 18.05
CA VAL A 584 23.16 13.41 18.91
C VAL A 584 23.19 14.31 20.15
N LYS A 585 24.37 14.67 20.68
CA LYS A 585 24.52 15.59 21.83
C LYS A 585 24.45 17.07 21.46
N GLU A 586 25.04 17.49 20.34
CA GLU A 586 24.90 18.86 19.84
C GLU A 586 23.45 19.13 19.39
N GLN A 587 22.73 18.12 18.88
CA GLN A 587 21.27 18.18 18.69
C GLN A 587 20.46 18.00 19.98
N ALA A 588 21.06 17.58 21.10
CA ALA A 588 20.40 17.47 22.40
C ALA A 588 20.50 18.77 23.22
N ASP A 589 21.59 19.53 23.07
CA ASP A 589 21.80 20.80 23.77
C ASP A 589 21.11 21.99 23.06
N GLU A 590 20.83 21.90 21.76
CA GLU A 590 19.85 22.80 21.07
C GLU A 590 18.38 22.40 21.31
N LYS A 591 18.13 21.23 21.92
CA LYS A 591 16.77 20.72 22.20
C LYS A 591 16.18 21.18 23.54
N GLN A 592 16.87 22.02 24.30
CA GLN A 592 16.34 22.53 25.58
C GLN A 592 15.62 23.88 25.50
N GLU A 593 15.44 24.47 24.30
CA GLU A 593 14.59 25.67 24.11
C GLU A 593 13.57 25.57 22.96
N ILE A 594 13.31 24.39 22.40
CA ILE A 594 12.23 24.20 21.40
C ILE A 594 11.33 23.03 21.83
N ASP A 595 10.59 23.24 22.91
CA ASP A 595 9.48 22.37 23.33
C ASP A 595 8.15 23.14 23.33
N GLU A 596 7.93 23.88 22.24
CA GLU A 596 6.59 24.11 21.72
C GLU A 596 6.46 23.24 20.47
N GLU A 597 5.66 22.16 20.53
CA GLU A 597 5.22 21.43 19.34
C GLU A 597 4.67 22.44 18.32
N GLN A 598 5.45 22.77 17.28
CA GLN A 598 4.95 23.56 16.17
C GLN A 598 3.81 22.77 15.52
N LYS A 599 2.57 23.11 15.89
CA LYS A 599 1.37 22.53 15.31
C LYS A 599 1.43 22.67 13.79
N ARG A 600 1.38 21.52 13.09
CA ARG A 600 1.28 21.49 11.62
C ARG A 600 0.08 22.31 11.15
N PRO A 601 0.17 23.02 10.02
CA PRO A 601 -0.95 23.82 9.53
C PRO A 601 -2.14 22.94 9.15
N SER A 602 -3.35 23.35 9.54
CA SER A 602 -4.61 22.67 9.19
C SER A 602 -5.37 23.33 8.03
N ARG A 603 -4.95 24.53 7.63
CA ARG A 603 -5.57 25.37 6.59
C ARG A 603 -4.49 26.00 5.70
N VAL A 604 -4.32 25.45 4.50
CA VAL A 604 -3.34 25.89 3.50
C VAL A 604 -4.06 26.11 2.15
N PRO A 605 -4.03 27.32 1.57
CA PRO A 605 -4.71 27.62 0.30
C PRO A 605 -4.29 26.70 -0.85
N ASP A 606 -3.00 26.37 -0.94
CA ASP A 606 -2.43 25.49 -1.96
C ASP A 606 -1.82 24.24 -1.36
N ALA A 607 -2.62 23.55 -0.55
CA ALA A 607 -2.23 22.27 0.02
C ALA A 607 -1.77 21.28 -1.07
N GLN A 608 -0.62 20.66 -0.87
CA GLN A 608 -0.09 19.61 -1.72
C GLN A 608 -0.55 18.25 -1.19
N LYS A 609 -1.21 17.46 -2.04
CA LYS A 609 -1.69 16.14 -1.64
C LYS A 609 -0.57 15.12 -1.43
N HIS A 610 0.52 15.23 -2.17
CA HIS A 610 1.70 14.38 -1.92
C HIS A 610 2.21 14.64 -0.50
N ARG A 611 2.24 13.57 0.33
CA ARG A 611 2.57 13.65 1.77
C ARG A 611 1.68 14.58 2.61
N GLY A 612 0.47 14.93 2.14
CA GLY A 612 -0.44 15.81 2.89
C GLY A 612 -0.78 15.28 4.29
N PHE A 613 -0.85 13.95 4.45
CA PHE A 613 -1.07 13.30 5.76
C PHE A 613 0.09 13.44 6.76
N VAL A 614 1.29 13.79 6.27
CA VAL A 614 2.45 14.11 7.11
C VAL A 614 2.49 15.61 7.37
N ALA A 615 2.23 16.41 6.33
CA ALA A 615 2.39 17.87 6.36
C ALA A 615 1.27 18.61 7.12
N TYR A 616 0.07 18.05 7.19
CA TYR A 616 -1.12 18.78 7.67
C TYR A 616 -1.81 18.10 8.85
N GLU A 617 -2.20 18.93 9.83
CA GLU A 617 -2.96 18.48 10.98
C GLU A 617 -4.43 18.24 10.63
N ARG A 618 -5.07 17.29 11.33
CA ARG A 618 -6.51 17.09 11.16
C ARG A 618 -7.26 18.27 11.77
N GLU A 619 -8.19 18.81 10.99
CA GLU A 619 -9.22 19.71 11.50
C GLU A 619 -10.57 19.22 10.98
N GLY A 620 -11.39 18.72 11.90
CA GLY A 620 -12.69 18.12 11.61
C GLY A 620 -13.84 19.13 11.63
N ILE A 621 -15.06 18.62 11.81
CA ILE A 621 -16.26 19.45 12.03
C ILE A 621 -16.02 20.34 13.25
N GLN A 622 -16.05 21.66 13.04
CA GLN A 622 -16.07 22.62 14.12
C GLN A 622 -17.51 22.72 14.65
N TYR A 623 -17.63 22.72 15.97
CA TYR A 623 -18.89 23.05 16.62
C TYR A 623 -18.85 24.52 17.05
N ARG A 624 -20.01 25.19 17.01
CA ARG A 624 -20.18 26.53 17.60
C ARG A 624 -19.82 26.49 19.09
N ASP A 625 -19.41 27.64 19.66
CA ASP A 625 -19.02 27.73 21.06
C ASP A 625 -20.13 27.13 21.95
N PRO A 626 -19.82 26.17 22.84
CA PRO A 626 -20.78 25.60 23.79
C PRO A 626 -21.61 26.64 24.54
N LYS A 627 -21.06 27.82 24.86
CA LYS A 627 -21.76 28.91 25.55
C LYS A 627 -22.83 29.58 24.69
N GLU A 628 -22.65 29.61 23.38
CA GLU A 628 -23.62 30.20 22.45
C GLU A 628 -24.72 29.19 22.12
N ARG A 629 -24.33 27.95 21.78
CA ARG A 629 -25.28 26.94 21.31
C ARG A 629 -26.28 26.45 22.38
N ILE A 630 -26.00 26.63 23.67
CA ILE A 630 -26.94 26.28 24.75
C ILE A 630 -28.14 27.23 24.83
N GLU A 631 -28.07 28.40 24.18
CA GLU A 631 -29.11 29.43 24.21
C GLU A 631 -30.07 29.36 23.01
N ASP A 632 -29.78 28.50 22.01
CA ASP A 632 -30.60 28.36 20.81
C ASP A 632 -30.78 26.90 20.35
N TRP A 633 -31.64 26.70 19.34
CA TRP A 633 -31.93 25.40 18.74
C TRP A 633 -31.33 25.22 17.33
N LYS A 634 -30.44 26.12 16.90
CA LYS A 634 -29.78 26.03 15.59
C LYS A 634 -28.76 24.89 15.59
N GLU A 635 -28.30 24.48 14.40
CA GLU A 635 -27.33 23.38 14.28
C GLU A 635 -26.07 23.63 15.15
N VAL A 636 -25.54 22.57 15.78
CA VAL A 636 -24.34 22.65 16.62
C VAL A 636 -23.07 22.84 15.81
N MET A 637 -23.11 22.47 14.53
CA MET A 637 -21.98 22.62 13.61
C MET A 637 -21.81 24.09 13.23
N ASP A 638 -20.57 24.51 13.08
CA ASP A 638 -20.25 25.77 12.44
C ASP A 638 -20.53 25.68 10.92
N GLU A 639 -21.22 26.68 10.39
CA GLU A 639 -21.50 26.84 8.97
C GLU A 639 -20.24 27.22 8.17
N SER A 640 -19.28 27.88 8.83
CA SER A 640 -18.03 28.34 8.21
C SER A 640 -17.10 27.17 7.90
N ARG A 641 -17.00 26.82 6.61
CA ARG A 641 -16.07 25.80 6.10
C ARG A 641 -15.22 26.40 4.98
N PRO A 642 -14.18 27.18 5.32
CA PRO A 642 -13.43 27.94 4.34
C PRO A 642 -12.71 27.00 3.35
N ALA A 643 -12.65 27.37 2.07
CA ALA A 643 -12.06 26.53 1.02
C ALA A 643 -10.63 26.01 1.34
N PRO A 644 -9.72 26.81 1.95
CA PRO A 644 -8.41 26.30 2.39
C PRO A 644 -8.48 25.12 3.36
N LEU A 645 -9.48 25.07 4.26
CA LEU A 645 -9.67 23.95 5.17
C LEU A 645 -9.99 22.67 4.38
N LEU A 646 -10.99 22.73 3.51
CA LEU A 646 -11.47 21.54 2.78
C LEU A 646 -10.41 21.00 1.80
N LYS A 647 -9.67 21.89 1.13
CA LYS A 647 -8.55 21.51 0.26
C LYS A 647 -7.41 20.87 1.07
N THR A 648 -7.12 21.37 2.27
CA THR A 648 -6.09 20.78 3.15
C THR A 648 -6.51 19.43 3.71
N GLN A 649 -7.74 19.31 4.20
CA GLN A 649 -8.21 18.07 4.79
C GLN A 649 -8.41 16.96 3.74
N SER A 650 -8.84 17.31 2.52
CA SER A 650 -8.90 16.36 1.40
C SER A 650 -7.51 15.87 0.96
N ALA A 651 -6.50 16.75 0.99
CA ALA A 651 -5.09 16.43 0.72
C ALA A 651 -4.47 15.42 1.71
N ARG A 652 -5.05 15.22 2.89
CA ARG A 652 -4.59 14.20 3.86
C ARG A 652 -4.92 12.77 3.44
N CYS A 653 -5.75 12.56 2.41
CA CYS A 653 -6.02 11.21 1.90
C CYS A 653 -4.77 10.59 1.27
N MET A 654 -4.45 9.36 1.67
CA MET A 654 -3.30 8.61 1.19
C MET A 654 -3.52 7.96 -0.19
N ASP A 655 -4.74 7.97 -0.73
CA ASP A 655 -5.10 7.22 -1.95
C ASP A 655 -4.72 5.74 -1.87
N CYS A 656 -5.16 5.11 -0.79
CA CYS A 656 -4.83 3.73 -0.44
C CYS A 656 -5.20 2.77 -1.56
N GLY A 657 -4.34 1.79 -1.84
CA GLY A 657 -4.61 0.71 -2.80
C GLY A 657 -5.87 -0.11 -2.47
N THR A 658 -6.14 -0.31 -1.18
CA THR A 658 -7.39 -0.90 -0.67
C THR A 658 -8.05 0.11 0.28
N PRO A 659 -9.06 0.89 -0.15
CA PRO A 659 -9.61 1.97 0.66
C PRO A 659 -10.70 1.46 1.62
N PHE A 660 -10.30 0.93 2.78
CA PHE A 660 -11.22 0.40 3.81
C PHE A 660 -12.34 1.35 4.26
N CYS A 661 -12.18 2.66 4.05
CA CYS A 661 -13.23 3.65 4.32
C CYS A 661 -14.50 3.42 3.46
N HIS A 662 -14.40 2.83 2.26
CA HIS A 662 -15.55 2.55 1.38
C HIS A 662 -16.11 1.13 1.52
N GLN A 663 -15.51 0.26 2.34
CA GLN A 663 -15.96 -1.13 2.45
C GLN A 663 -17.26 -1.20 3.25
N GLU A 664 -18.25 -1.93 2.76
CA GLU A 664 -19.60 -1.98 3.37
C GLU A 664 -19.62 -2.61 4.77
N ASN A 665 -18.74 -3.57 5.02
CA ASN A 665 -18.71 -4.33 6.27
C ASN A 665 -17.93 -3.63 7.40
N SER A 666 -16.93 -2.81 7.07
CA SER A 666 -16.05 -2.17 8.05
C SER A 666 -16.08 -0.65 7.97
N GLY A 667 -16.18 -0.06 6.78
CA GLY A 667 -16.20 1.37 6.52
C GLY A 667 -17.61 1.94 6.39
N CYS A 668 -17.92 2.53 5.25
CA CYS A 668 -19.23 3.11 4.96
C CYS A 668 -20.25 2.02 4.55
N PRO A 669 -21.36 1.82 5.28
CA PRO A 669 -22.38 0.83 4.93
C PRO A 669 -23.14 1.07 3.61
N LEU A 670 -22.98 2.26 3.02
CA LEU A 670 -23.52 2.60 1.70
C LEU A 670 -22.54 2.32 0.56
N GLY A 671 -21.29 1.95 0.88
CA GLY A 671 -20.25 1.79 -0.12
C GLY A 671 -19.79 3.12 -0.75
N ASN A 672 -19.94 4.25 -0.04
CA ASN A 672 -19.61 5.57 -0.59
C ASN A 672 -18.19 5.59 -1.17
N LYS A 673 -18.06 6.10 -2.40
CA LYS A 673 -16.78 6.21 -3.15
C LYS A 673 -15.89 7.34 -2.61
N ILE A 674 -15.50 7.23 -1.35
CA ILE A 674 -14.83 8.29 -0.58
C ILE A 674 -13.53 8.79 -1.21
N PRO A 675 -12.60 7.93 -1.66
CA PRO A 675 -11.38 8.43 -2.31
C PRO A 675 -11.68 9.28 -3.55
N GLU A 676 -12.72 8.95 -4.32
CA GLU A 676 -13.08 9.65 -5.56
C GLU A 676 -13.64 11.03 -5.28
N PHE A 677 -14.70 11.14 -4.47
CA PHE A 677 -15.27 12.46 -4.18
C PHE A 677 -14.27 13.34 -3.41
N ASN A 678 -13.39 12.74 -2.60
CA ASN A 678 -12.38 13.50 -1.87
C ASN A 678 -11.28 14.05 -2.79
N GLU A 679 -10.88 13.28 -3.81
CA GLU A 679 -9.99 13.79 -4.86
C GLU A 679 -10.64 14.91 -5.66
N LEU A 680 -11.93 14.77 -6.01
CA LEU A 680 -12.66 15.82 -6.73
C LEU A 680 -12.78 17.11 -5.90
N VAL A 681 -13.00 17.00 -4.59
CA VAL A 681 -12.96 18.15 -3.67
C VAL A 681 -11.57 18.80 -3.62
N TYR A 682 -10.51 18.00 -3.54
CA TYR A 682 -9.13 18.50 -3.59
C TYR A 682 -8.84 19.30 -4.89
N GLN A 683 -9.37 18.82 -6.01
CA GLN A 683 -9.28 19.45 -7.33
C GLN A 683 -10.28 20.63 -7.53
N ASN A 684 -11.05 21.00 -6.51
CA ASN A 684 -12.09 22.03 -6.57
C ASN A 684 -13.24 21.72 -7.57
N ARG A 685 -13.49 20.43 -7.86
CA ARG A 685 -14.51 19.92 -8.80
C ARG A 685 -15.77 19.45 -8.05
N TRP A 686 -16.43 20.39 -7.39
CA TRP A 686 -17.53 20.13 -6.45
C TRP A 686 -18.77 19.46 -7.05
N ARG A 687 -19.17 19.85 -8.27
CA ARG A 687 -20.33 19.25 -8.94
C ARG A 687 -20.13 17.75 -9.21
N GLU A 688 -18.94 17.38 -9.66
CA GLU A 688 -18.61 15.98 -9.92
C GLU A 688 -18.45 15.18 -8.62
N ALA A 689 -17.95 15.82 -7.55
CA ALA A 689 -17.90 15.22 -6.22
C ALA A 689 -19.32 14.89 -5.71
N LEU A 690 -20.29 15.78 -5.95
CA LEU A 690 -21.70 15.52 -5.66
C LEU A 690 -22.24 14.35 -6.47
N ASP A 691 -22.00 14.31 -7.78
CA ASP A 691 -22.49 13.23 -8.64
C ASP A 691 -21.96 11.86 -8.16
N ARG A 692 -20.66 11.78 -7.81
CA ARG A 692 -20.06 10.56 -7.22
C ARG A 692 -20.67 10.19 -5.86
N LEU A 693 -20.97 11.18 -5.01
CA LEU A 693 -21.57 10.94 -3.70
C LEU A 693 -23.02 10.42 -3.81
N LEU A 694 -23.81 11.00 -4.72
CA LEU A 694 -25.22 10.65 -4.92
C LEU A 694 -25.45 9.28 -5.60
N GLU A 695 -24.43 8.70 -6.24
CA GLU A 695 -24.51 7.33 -6.76
C GLU A 695 -24.80 6.30 -5.65
N THR A 696 -24.26 6.55 -4.45
CA THR A 696 -24.26 5.60 -3.33
C THR A 696 -25.12 6.06 -2.17
N ASN A 697 -25.25 7.38 -1.96
CA ASN A 697 -26.00 7.94 -0.85
C ASN A 697 -27.20 8.79 -1.29
N ASN A 698 -28.40 8.42 -0.82
CA ASN A 698 -29.63 9.17 -1.09
C ASN A 698 -29.65 10.52 -0.35
N PHE A 699 -29.15 10.53 0.89
CA PHE A 699 -29.31 11.64 1.84
C PHE A 699 -27.98 12.02 2.51
N PRO A 700 -26.98 12.53 1.75
CA PRO A 700 -25.73 12.99 2.34
C PRO A 700 -25.90 14.06 3.41
N GLU A 701 -26.98 14.84 3.34
CA GLU A 701 -27.31 15.85 4.34
C GLU A 701 -27.72 15.25 5.69
N PHE A 702 -28.18 14.00 5.72
CA PHE A 702 -28.45 13.28 6.96
C PHE A 702 -27.17 12.63 7.48
N THR A 703 -26.49 11.84 6.65
CA THR A 703 -25.27 11.12 7.05
C THR A 703 -24.15 12.08 7.45
N GLY A 704 -23.95 13.19 6.74
CA GLY A 704 -22.97 14.23 7.07
C GLY A 704 -23.18 14.88 8.44
N ARG A 705 -24.38 14.80 9.00
CA ARG A 705 -24.75 15.41 10.29
C ARG A 705 -24.82 14.40 11.43
N VAL A 706 -25.59 13.33 11.25
CA VAL A 706 -25.92 12.40 12.34
C VAL A 706 -25.09 11.11 12.33
N CYS A 707 -24.45 10.77 11.22
CA CYS A 707 -23.64 9.55 11.18
C CYS A 707 -22.43 9.69 12.10
N PRO A 708 -22.07 8.64 12.87
CA PRO A 708 -20.82 8.64 13.65
C PRO A 708 -19.57 8.42 12.77
N ALA A 709 -19.73 8.34 11.44
CA ALA A 709 -18.65 8.19 10.46
C ALA A 709 -17.79 6.92 10.63
N PRO A 710 -18.39 5.71 10.47
CA PRO A 710 -17.64 4.44 10.48
C PRO A 710 -16.52 4.41 9.44
N CYS A 711 -16.69 5.13 8.33
CA CYS A 711 -15.65 5.34 7.32
C CYS A 711 -14.36 5.98 7.87
N GLU A 712 -14.44 6.90 8.84
CA GLU A 712 -13.27 7.49 9.49
C GLU A 712 -12.60 6.52 10.46
N GLY A 713 -13.40 5.72 11.18
CA GLY A 713 -12.89 4.66 12.06
C GLY A 713 -12.10 3.57 11.34
N SER A 714 -12.41 3.38 10.05
CA SER A 714 -11.80 2.37 9.16
C SER A 714 -10.84 2.98 8.15
N CYS A 715 -10.56 4.28 8.25
CA CYS A 715 -9.56 4.94 7.42
C CYS A 715 -8.20 4.31 7.70
N VAL A 716 -7.47 3.94 6.64
CA VAL A 716 -6.12 3.36 6.74
C VAL A 716 -5.14 4.34 7.39
N LEU A 717 -5.33 5.65 7.21
CA LEU A 717 -4.51 6.66 7.89
C LEU A 717 -4.63 6.53 9.42
N GLY A 718 -5.82 6.14 9.91
CA GLY A 718 -6.14 5.88 11.30
C GLY A 718 -5.27 4.84 12.01
N ILE A 719 -4.44 4.09 11.27
CA ILE A 719 -3.45 3.15 11.82
C ILE A 719 -2.25 3.91 12.41
N ILE A 720 -1.84 5.03 11.80
CA ILE A 720 -0.60 5.74 12.13
C ILE A 720 -0.79 7.20 12.50
N GLU A 721 -1.97 7.76 12.27
CA GLU A 721 -2.27 9.19 12.38
C GLU A 721 -3.79 9.40 12.44
N ASN A 722 -4.25 10.59 12.82
CA ASN A 722 -5.67 10.94 12.78
C ASN A 722 -6.31 10.73 11.38
N PRO A 723 -7.52 10.15 11.27
CA PRO A 723 -8.15 9.84 9.98
C PRO A 723 -8.49 11.09 9.15
N VAL A 724 -8.78 10.90 7.87
CA VAL A 724 -9.30 11.97 7.01
C VAL A 724 -10.68 12.41 7.54
N SER A 725 -11.01 13.71 7.53
CA SER A 725 -12.31 14.25 7.97
C SER A 725 -13.40 14.07 6.92
N ILE A 726 -13.67 12.81 6.57
CA ILE A 726 -14.62 12.38 5.54
C ILE A 726 -16.03 12.95 5.80
N LYS A 727 -16.48 12.94 7.05
CA LYS A 727 -17.82 13.44 7.42
C LYS A 727 -17.98 14.93 7.11
N THR A 728 -16.95 15.73 7.41
CA THR A 728 -16.92 17.17 7.10
C THR A 728 -17.01 17.40 5.59
N ILE A 729 -16.25 16.64 4.81
CA ILE A 729 -16.21 16.75 3.35
C ILE A 729 -17.57 16.36 2.76
N GLU A 730 -18.15 15.23 3.19
CA GLU A 730 -19.48 14.77 2.77
C GLU A 730 -20.56 15.83 3.02
N CYS A 731 -20.63 16.37 4.24
CA CYS A 731 -21.60 17.40 4.60
C CYS A 731 -21.42 18.66 3.73
N THR A 732 -20.17 19.03 3.43
CA THR A 732 -19.92 20.26 2.66
C THR A 732 -20.26 20.11 1.19
N ILE A 733 -20.05 18.94 0.60
CA ILE A 733 -20.45 18.67 -0.79
C ILE A 733 -21.95 18.92 -0.96
N ILE A 734 -22.77 18.39 -0.05
CA ILE A 734 -24.23 18.52 -0.16
C ILE A 734 -24.74 19.90 0.22
N ASP A 735 -24.17 20.55 1.25
CA ASP A 735 -24.55 21.92 1.61
C ASP A 735 -24.28 22.87 0.43
N LYS A 736 -23.07 22.80 -0.16
CA LYS A 736 -22.70 23.56 -1.36
C LYS A 736 -23.61 23.25 -2.56
N ALA A 737 -24.00 21.99 -2.73
CA ALA A 737 -24.90 21.62 -3.84
C ALA A 737 -26.29 22.25 -3.73
N PHE A 738 -26.80 22.46 -2.51
CA PHE A 738 -28.05 23.20 -2.34
C PHE A 738 -27.85 24.71 -2.54
N GLU A 739 -26.76 25.28 -2.01
CA GLU A 739 -26.42 26.70 -2.20
C GLU A 739 -26.27 27.08 -3.69
N GLU A 740 -25.63 26.21 -4.48
CA GLU A 740 -25.38 26.43 -5.91
C GLU A 740 -26.55 26.00 -6.80
N GLY A 741 -27.67 25.55 -6.22
CA GLY A 741 -28.87 25.13 -6.98
C GLY A 741 -28.69 23.85 -7.81
N TRP A 742 -27.74 22.99 -7.43
CA TRP A 742 -27.39 21.75 -8.12
C TRP A 742 -28.32 20.58 -7.79
N MET A 743 -28.96 20.62 -6.62
CA MET A 743 -29.96 19.67 -6.17
C MET A 743 -31.33 20.05 -6.72
N VAL A 744 -31.65 19.55 -7.91
CA VAL A 744 -32.95 19.76 -8.59
C VAL A 744 -33.77 18.48 -8.64
N PRO A 745 -35.11 18.55 -8.70
CA PRO A 745 -35.95 17.36 -8.84
C PRO A 745 -35.61 16.56 -10.10
N ARG A 746 -35.46 15.24 -9.95
CA ARG A 746 -35.22 14.28 -11.04
C ARG A 746 -36.35 13.23 -11.13
N PRO A 747 -37.56 13.60 -11.60
CA PRO A 747 -38.64 12.64 -11.81
C PRO A 747 -38.24 11.59 -12.87
N PRO A 748 -38.74 10.34 -12.77
CA PRO A 748 -38.43 9.29 -13.74
C PRO A 748 -39.02 9.61 -15.11
N GLN A 749 -38.27 9.30 -16.18
CA GLN A 749 -38.71 9.56 -17.55
C GLN A 749 -39.87 8.67 -18.00
N LYS A 750 -39.99 7.46 -17.44
CA LYS A 750 -41.06 6.49 -17.71
C LYS A 750 -41.63 5.96 -16.41
N ARG A 751 -42.94 5.72 -16.38
CA ARG A 751 -43.62 5.08 -15.25
C ARG A 751 -43.92 3.62 -15.59
N THR A 752 -43.66 2.71 -14.67
CA THR A 752 -43.90 1.26 -14.84
C THR A 752 -45.36 0.88 -14.64
N GLY A 753 -46.17 1.79 -14.07
CA GLY A 753 -47.57 1.53 -13.70
C GLY A 753 -47.75 0.71 -12.42
N LYS A 754 -46.66 0.16 -11.85
CA LYS A 754 -46.69 -0.57 -10.58
C LYS A 754 -46.76 0.42 -9.41
N LYS A 755 -47.53 0.08 -8.38
CA LYS A 755 -47.74 0.87 -7.17
C LYS A 755 -47.11 0.20 -5.95
N VAL A 756 -46.39 0.98 -5.14
CA VAL A 756 -45.73 0.48 -3.92
C VAL A 756 -46.15 1.33 -2.73
N ALA A 757 -46.60 0.67 -1.66
CA ALA A 757 -46.84 1.31 -0.37
C ALA A 757 -45.64 1.11 0.54
N ILE A 758 -45.16 2.19 1.16
CA ILE A 758 -44.09 2.15 2.16
C ILE A 758 -44.66 2.59 3.50
N VAL A 759 -44.52 1.76 4.52
CA VAL A 759 -45.07 2.02 5.86
C VAL A 759 -43.94 2.46 6.80
N GLY A 760 -43.92 3.76 7.11
CA GLY A 760 -42.92 4.44 7.93
C GLY A 760 -42.07 5.41 7.10
N GLY A 761 -42.08 6.69 7.46
CA GLY A 761 -41.39 7.77 6.76
C GLY A 761 -39.98 8.06 7.27
N GLY A 762 -39.32 7.10 7.93
CA GLY A 762 -37.93 7.22 8.38
C GLY A 762 -36.90 7.06 7.25
N PRO A 763 -35.60 7.12 7.55
CA PRO A 763 -34.53 7.04 6.54
C PRO A 763 -34.61 5.83 5.61
N ALA A 764 -34.94 4.65 6.13
CA ALA A 764 -35.11 3.44 5.31
C ALA A 764 -36.29 3.57 4.33
N GLY A 765 -37.44 4.05 4.80
CA GLY A 765 -38.63 4.23 3.98
C GLY A 765 -38.45 5.30 2.92
N MET A 766 -37.83 6.43 3.28
CA MET A 766 -37.47 7.48 2.33
C MET A 766 -36.46 6.98 1.29
N ALA A 767 -35.43 6.22 1.70
CA ALA A 767 -34.43 5.69 0.76
C ALA A 767 -35.05 4.70 -0.23
N ALA A 768 -35.92 3.80 0.26
CA ALA A 768 -36.68 2.89 -0.58
C ALA A 768 -37.61 3.66 -1.54
N ALA A 769 -38.27 4.72 -1.06
CA ALA A 769 -39.14 5.56 -1.89
C ALA A 769 -38.38 6.26 -3.01
N ASP A 770 -37.23 6.87 -2.70
CA ASP A 770 -36.37 7.54 -3.66
C ASP A 770 -35.90 6.58 -4.77
N GLN A 771 -35.44 5.37 -4.39
CA GLN A 771 -34.98 4.38 -5.37
C GLN A 771 -36.10 3.82 -6.24
N LEU A 772 -37.23 3.40 -5.64
CA LEU A 772 -38.38 2.88 -6.39
C LEU A 772 -39.01 3.93 -7.31
N ASN A 773 -39.04 5.20 -6.88
CA ASN A 773 -39.49 6.30 -7.72
C ASN A 773 -38.55 6.51 -8.92
N LYS A 774 -37.23 6.44 -8.72
CA LYS A 774 -36.24 6.50 -9.82
C LYS A 774 -36.37 5.35 -10.81
N MET A 775 -36.74 4.16 -10.33
CA MET A 775 -37.05 2.98 -11.16
C MET A 775 -38.39 3.13 -11.92
N GLY A 776 -39.16 4.19 -11.66
CA GLY A 776 -40.40 4.51 -12.38
C GLY A 776 -41.67 3.98 -11.72
N HIS A 777 -41.60 3.36 -10.55
CA HIS A 777 -42.81 2.97 -9.81
C HIS A 777 -43.53 4.19 -9.22
N LEU A 778 -44.83 4.01 -8.93
CA LEU A 778 -45.61 4.98 -8.18
C LEU A 778 -45.53 4.63 -6.70
N VAL A 779 -44.93 5.50 -5.90
CA VAL A 779 -44.66 5.23 -4.48
C VAL A 779 -45.50 6.12 -3.59
N THR A 780 -46.17 5.52 -2.60
CA THR A 780 -46.82 6.25 -1.51
C THR A 780 -46.20 5.85 -0.17
N VAL A 781 -45.72 6.84 0.59
CA VAL A 781 -45.18 6.66 1.93
C VAL A 781 -46.24 7.05 2.97
N TYR A 782 -46.58 6.12 3.86
CA TYR A 782 -47.52 6.32 4.96
C TYR A 782 -46.75 6.53 6.27
N GLU A 783 -46.93 7.68 6.89
CA GLU A 783 -46.29 8.07 8.14
C GLU A 783 -47.35 8.31 9.21
N ARG A 784 -47.14 7.74 10.39
CA ARG A 784 -48.09 7.86 11.52
C ARG A 784 -48.10 9.26 12.12
N SER A 785 -46.99 9.98 12.00
CA SER A 785 -46.80 11.33 12.51
C SER A 785 -47.33 12.37 11.51
N ASP A 786 -47.46 13.62 11.93
CA ASP A 786 -47.93 14.76 11.13
C ASP A 786 -46.89 15.29 10.12
N ARG A 787 -45.65 14.81 10.19
CA ARG A 787 -44.53 15.18 9.29
C ARG A 787 -43.68 13.97 8.93
N ILE A 788 -43.12 13.96 7.72
CA ILE A 788 -42.23 12.91 7.20
C ILE A 788 -40.81 13.05 7.78
N GLY A 789 -40.08 11.93 7.90
CA GLY A 789 -38.68 11.88 8.33
C GLY A 789 -38.45 10.91 9.50
N GLY A 790 -39.52 10.45 10.15
CA GLY A 790 -39.46 9.52 11.28
C GLY A 790 -38.51 10.00 12.38
N LEU A 791 -37.54 9.17 12.74
CA LEU A 791 -36.43 9.52 13.65
C LEU A 791 -35.74 10.84 13.28
N MET A 792 -35.50 11.13 12.00
CA MET A 792 -34.81 12.37 11.61
C MET A 792 -35.64 13.62 11.89
N MET A 793 -36.97 13.49 11.84
CA MET A 793 -37.91 14.57 12.13
C MET A 793 -38.12 14.74 13.64
N TYR A 794 -38.40 13.64 14.37
CA TYR A 794 -38.85 13.73 15.78
C TYR A 794 -37.95 13.05 16.82
N GLY A 795 -36.96 12.26 16.42
CA GLY A 795 -36.04 11.62 17.37
C GLY A 795 -34.73 12.36 17.53
N VAL A 796 -34.06 12.67 16.40
CA VAL A 796 -32.87 13.52 16.38
C VAL A 796 -33.30 14.96 16.71
N PRO A 797 -32.69 15.65 17.67
CA PRO A 797 -33.05 17.03 18.01
C PRO A 797 -32.77 18.04 16.88
N ASN A 798 -33.40 19.22 16.94
CA ASN A 798 -33.22 20.27 15.91
C ASN A 798 -31.76 20.74 15.81
N MET A 799 -31.06 20.88 16.94
CA MET A 799 -29.68 21.33 16.97
C MET A 799 -28.68 20.33 16.35
N LYS A 800 -29.06 19.07 16.11
CA LYS A 800 -28.16 18.08 15.48
C LYS A 800 -28.40 17.95 13.97
N ALA A 801 -29.64 18.16 13.54
CA ALA A 801 -30.03 18.25 12.14
C ALA A 801 -31.29 19.12 12.05
N ASP A 802 -31.21 20.25 11.35
CA ASP A 802 -32.34 21.18 11.25
C ASP A 802 -33.56 20.52 10.57
N LYS A 803 -34.78 20.75 11.10
CA LYS A 803 -35.97 20.07 10.58
C LYS A 803 -36.53 20.69 9.31
N ILE A 804 -36.30 21.98 9.08
CA ILE A 804 -36.85 22.70 7.94
C ILE A 804 -35.84 22.68 6.79
N ASP A 805 -34.65 23.20 7.04
CA ASP A 805 -33.65 23.45 5.99
C ASP A 805 -32.89 22.19 5.58
N VAL A 806 -32.95 21.12 6.38
CA VAL A 806 -32.31 19.83 6.05
C VAL A 806 -33.35 18.74 5.78
N VAL A 807 -34.20 18.41 6.76
CA VAL A 807 -35.14 17.28 6.63
C VAL A 807 -36.31 17.61 5.69
N GLN A 808 -37.06 18.68 5.96
CA GLN A 808 -38.22 19.06 5.15
C GLN A 808 -37.81 19.44 3.72
N ARG A 809 -36.66 20.13 3.53
CA ARG A 809 -36.09 20.41 2.21
C ARG A 809 -35.94 19.14 1.35
N ARG A 810 -35.43 18.04 1.91
CA ARG A 810 -35.31 16.76 1.20
C ARG A 810 -36.67 16.12 0.91
N VAL A 811 -37.60 16.17 1.87
CA VAL A 811 -38.96 15.65 1.67
C VAL A 811 -39.65 16.39 0.52
N ASN A 812 -39.52 17.71 0.46
CA ASN A 812 -40.07 18.53 -0.61
C ASN A 812 -39.48 18.15 -1.97
N LEU A 813 -38.16 17.99 -2.05
CA LEU A 813 -37.47 17.54 -3.27
C LEU A 813 -38.01 16.18 -3.76
N MET A 814 -38.20 15.21 -2.86
CA MET A 814 -38.77 13.91 -3.21
C MET A 814 -40.23 14.00 -3.65
N ALA A 815 -41.01 14.90 -3.04
CA ALA A 815 -42.39 15.14 -3.43
C ALA A 815 -42.48 15.73 -4.85
N GLU A 816 -41.59 16.68 -5.18
CA GLU A 816 -41.45 17.25 -6.53
C GLU A 816 -41.00 16.20 -7.56
N GLU A 817 -40.25 15.17 -7.15
CA GLU A 817 -39.90 14.02 -7.98
C GLU A 817 -41.05 13.01 -8.19
N GLY A 818 -42.17 13.21 -7.50
CA GLY A 818 -43.41 12.43 -7.63
C GLY A 818 -43.62 11.36 -6.57
N VAL A 819 -42.91 11.39 -5.44
CA VAL A 819 -43.23 10.55 -4.28
C VAL A 819 -44.44 11.12 -3.55
N ASN A 820 -45.45 10.30 -3.30
CA ASN A 820 -46.64 10.72 -2.56
C ASN A 820 -46.46 10.46 -1.06
N PHE A 821 -46.78 11.45 -0.22
CA PHE A 821 -46.66 11.36 1.23
C PHE A 821 -48.02 11.48 1.91
N VAL A 822 -48.36 10.51 2.75
CA VAL A 822 -49.59 10.50 3.56
C VAL A 822 -49.21 10.50 5.03
N VAL A 823 -49.45 11.63 5.69
CA VAL A 823 -49.17 11.83 7.13
C VAL A 823 -50.40 11.50 7.99
N ASN A 824 -50.21 11.37 9.30
CA ASN A 824 -51.24 10.94 10.25
C ASN A 824 -51.87 9.57 9.88
N ALA A 825 -51.14 8.73 9.15
CA ALA A 825 -51.57 7.42 8.69
C ALA A 825 -50.99 6.31 9.56
N ASN A 826 -51.72 5.93 10.61
CA ASN A 826 -51.30 4.89 11.54
C ASN A 826 -51.69 3.49 11.04
N VAL A 827 -50.94 2.99 10.07
CA VAL A 827 -51.16 1.68 9.44
C VAL A 827 -51.14 0.57 10.51
N GLY A 828 -52.21 -0.23 10.53
CA GLY A 828 -52.38 -1.29 11.52
C GLY A 828 -53.11 -0.85 12.80
N LYS A 829 -53.44 0.43 12.99
CA LYS A 829 -54.40 0.89 14.03
C LYS A 829 -55.61 1.58 13.42
N ASP A 830 -55.40 2.46 12.45
CA ASP A 830 -56.47 3.18 11.75
C ASP A 830 -57.15 2.27 10.71
N GLU A 831 -58.49 2.23 10.73
CA GLU A 831 -59.30 1.48 9.75
C GLU A 831 -59.17 2.08 8.34
N LEU A 832 -58.97 3.40 8.23
CA LEU A 832 -58.80 4.09 6.95
C LEU A 832 -57.55 3.59 6.20
N TYR A 833 -56.52 3.17 6.94
CA TYR A 833 -55.25 2.67 6.42
C TYR A 833 -55.03 1.20 6.79
N SER A 834 -56.06 0.37 6.61
CA SER A 834 -55.99 -1.07 6.87
C SER A 834 -55.03 -1.78 5.89
N PHE A 835 -54.42 -2.88 6.34
CA PHE A 835 -53.53 -3.67 5.50
C PHE A 835 -54.24 -4.30 4.30
N ASP A 836 -55.50 -4.70 4.45
CA ASP A 836 -56.30 -5.24 3.34
C ASP A 836 -56.48 -4.22 2.22
N ARG A 837 -56.70 -2.95 2.60
CA ARG A 837 -56.75 -1.84 1.65
C ARG A 837 -55.40 -1.63 0.96
N LEU A 838 -54.31 -1.55 1.74
CA LEU A 838 -52.97 -1.35 1.18
C LEU A 838 -52.57 -2.48 0.22
N LYS A 839 -52.86 -3.74 0.55
CA LYS A 839 -52.62 -4.90 -0.32
C LYS A 839 -53.47 -4.87 -1.59
N LYS A 840 -54.70 -4.35 -1.52
CA LYS A 840 -55.59 -4.25 -2.69
C LYS A 840 -55.18 -3.11 -3.63
N GLU A 841 -54.67 -2.00 -3.09
CA GLU A 841 -54.34 -0.79 -3.84
C GLU A 841 -52.91 -0.77 -4.41
N ASN A 842 -52.02 -1.62 -3.88
CA ASN A 842 -50.59 -1.62 -4.21
C ASN A 842 -50.12 -3.02 -4.61
N ASN A 843 -49.11 -3.08 -5.48
CA ASN A 843 -48.52 -4.33 -5.95
C ASN A 843 -47.48 -4.90 -4.96
N ALA A 844 -46.88 -4.05 -4.13
CA ALA A 844 -45.96 -4.46 -3.06
C ALA A 844 -46.07 -3.51 -1.86
N ILE A 845 -45.70 -4.02 -0.69
CA ILE A 845 -45.64 -3.25 0.56
C ILE A 845 -44.23 -3.38 1.16
N VAL A 846 -43.62 -2.26 1.53
CA VAL A 846 -42.34 -2.23 2.26
C VAL A 846 -42.57 -1.71 3.67
N LEU A 847 -42.23 -2.52 4.67
CA LEU A 847 -42.32 -2.18 6.08
C LEU A 847 -41.01 -1.58 6.55
N THR A 848 -41.06 -0.32 6.97
CA THR A 848 -39.93 0.46 7.51
C THR A 848 -40.34 1.20 8.78
N VAL A 849 -41.10 0.52 9.63
CA VAL A 849 -41.74 1.07 10.84
C VAL A 849 -40.77 1.40 11.99
N GLY A 850 -39.50 1.05 11.83
CA GLY A 850 -38.45 1.25 12.84
C GLY A 850 -38.53 0.29 14.04
N SER A 851 -37.59 0.44 14.97
CA SER A 851 -37.59 -0.28 16.26
C SER A 851 -38.12 0.66 17.35
N THR A 852 -39.45 0.71 17.51
CA THR A 852 -40.11 1.74 18.33
C THR A 852 -40.37 1.33 19.79
N LYS A 853 -40.20 0.05 20.16
CA LYS A 853 -40.44 -0.43 21.52
C LYS A 853 -39.26 -0.09 22.44
N PRO A 854 -39.37 0.87 23.37
CA PRO A 854 -38.28 1.23 24.26
C PRO A 854 -37.97 0.10 25.25
N ARG A 855 -36.71 0.03 25.70
CA ARG A 855 -36.32 -0.81 26.84
C ARG A 855 -36.72 -0.11 28.13
N ASP A 856 -37.47 -0.83 28.97
CA ASP A 856 -37.94 -0.32 30.25
C ASP A 856 -37.08 -0.76 31.43
N LEU A 857 -37.21 -0.07 32.56
CA LEU A 857 -36.53 -0.36 33.82
C LEU A 857 -37.56 -0.60 34.94
N PRO A 858 -38.13 -1.82 35.04
CA PRO A 858 -39.22 -2.13 35.97
C PRO A 858 -38.70 -2.36 37.39
N ILE A 859 -38.25 -1.29 38.03
CA ILE A 859 -37.79 -1.27 39.44
C ILE A 859 -38.79 -0.49 40.32
N GLU A 860 -38.63 -0.57 41.65
CA GLU A 860 -39.48 0.15 42.59
C GLU A 860 -39.53 1.66 42.25
N GLY A 861 -40.73 2.24 42.24
CA GLY A 861 -40.97 3.65 41.92
C GLY A 861 -41.00 3.99 40.42
N ARG A 862 -40.96 3.01 39.51
CA ARG A 862 -41.01 3.23 38.06
C ARG A 862 -42.25 4.01 37.58
N ASP A 863 -43.37 3.89 38.29
CA ASP A 863 -44.64 4.54 37.96
C ASP A 863 -44.76 5.99 38.50
N LEU A 864 -43.72 6.52 39.17
CA LEU A 864 -43.71 7.89 39.67
C LEU A 864 -43.80 8.90 38.52
N SER A 865 -44.56 9.98 38.77
CA SER A 865 -44.63 11.13 37.86
C SER A 865 -43.24 11.76 37.71
N GLY A 866 -42.81 12.00 36.46
CA GLY A 866 -41.47 12.51 36.14
C GLY A 866 -40.47 11.43 35.70
N VAL A 867 -40.85 10.14 35.62
CA VAL A 867 -40.03 9.09 34.98
C VAL A 867 -40.55 8.79 33.57
N HIS A 868 -39.81 9.23 32.55
CA HIS A 868 -40.23 9.18 31.15
C HIS A 868 -39.26 8.39 30.27
N PHE A 869 -39.75 7.84 29.16
CA PHE A 869 -38.86 7.34 28.12
C PHE A 869 -38.21 8.51 27.37
N ALA A 870 -36.95 8.36 26.96
CA ALA A 870 -36.21 9.40 26.25
C ALA A 870 -36.96 9.92 25.00
N MET A 871 -37.60 9.03 24.24
CA MET A 871 -38.34 9.42 23.04
C MET A 871 -39.63 10.18 23.30
N GLU A 872 -40.27 10.01 24.46
CA GLU A 872 -41.44 10.83 24.83
C GLU A 872 -41.01 12.29 25.01
N PHE A 873 -39.87 12.49 25.67
CA PHE A 873 -39.27 13.80 25.89
C PHE A 873 -38.80 14.45 24.57
N LEU A 874 -37.99 13.74 23.78
CA LEU A 874 -37.41 14.28 22.55
C LEU A 874 -38.48 14.56 21.47
N HIS A 875 -39.42 13.62 21.27
CA HIS A 875 -40.49 13.77 20.28
C HIS A 875 -41.40 14.96 20.62
N ALA A 876 -41.90 15.03 21.85
CA ALA A 876 -42.78 16.11 22.27
C ALA A 876 -42.09 17.47 22.21
N ASN A 877 -40.81 17.54 22.60
CA ASN A 877 -40.00 18.75 22.48
C ASN A 877 -39.91 19.23 21.02
N THR A 878 -39.46 18.37 20.11
CA THR A 878 -39.29 18.78 18.70
C THR A 878 -40.62 19.16 18.08
N LYS A 879 -41.71 18.44 18.37
CA LYS A 879 -43.03 18.81 17.87
C LYS A 879 -43.48 20.19 18.37
N SER A 880 -43.43 20.43 19.68
CA SER A 880 -43.79 21.72 20.27
C SER A 880 -42.89 22.87 19.79
N LEU A 881 -41.60 22.60 19.56
CA LEU A 881 -40.66 23.56 18.98
C LEU A 881 -41.08 23.97 17.56
N LEU A 882 -41.44 23.01 16.70
CA LEU A 882 -41.87 23.29 15.33
C LEU A 882 -43.25 23.93 15.25
N ASP A 883 -44.17 23.54 16.13
CA ASP A 883 -45.56 24.01 16.09
C ASP A 883 -45.72 25.41 16.69
N SER A 884 -44.95 25.72 17.73
CA SER A 884 -45.18 26.93 18.54
C SER A 884 -43.92 27.58 19.11
N ASN A 885 -42.73 27.10 18.76
CA ASN A 885 -41.48 27.51 19.43
C ASN A 885 -41.56 27.36 20.96
N LEU A 886 -42.09 26.20 21.41
CA LEU A 886 -42.31 25.82 22.81
C LEU A 886 -43.30 26.70 23.59
N GLN A 887 -44.05 27.59 22.92
CA GLN A 887 -45.00 28.49 23.59
C GLN A 887 -46.32 27.81 23.98
N ASP A 888 -46.66 26.69 23.35
CA ASP A 888 -47.89 25.94 23.65
C ASP A 888 -47.81 25.10 24.94
N GLY A 889 -46.60 24.90 25.48
CA GLY A 889 -46.37 24.07 26.66
C GLY A 889 -46.59 22.56 26.44
N ASN A 890 -46.79 22.11 25.20
CA ASN A 890 -47.09 20.71 24.86
C ASN A 890 -45.82 19.84 24.79
N TYR A 891 -44.97 19.93 25.81
CA TYR A 891 -43.74 19.16 25.92
C TYR A 891 -43.38 18.87 27.38
N ILE A 892 -42.54 17.87 27.61
CA ILE A 892 -42.01 17.57 28.93
C ILE A 892 -40.90 18.57 29.24
N SER A 893 -41.16 19.53 30.12
CA SER A 893 -40.17 20.58 30.44
C SER A 893 -39.14 20.12 31.48
N ALA A 894 -37.87 20.42 31.20
CA ALA A 894 -36.73 20.25 32.11
C ALA A 894 -36.33 21.58 32.78
N LYS A 895 -37.05 22.67 32.53
CA LYS A 895 -36.74 24.00 33.07
C LYS A 895 -36.78 23.98 34.60
N GLY A 896 -35.70 24.43 35.23
CA GLY A 896 -35.60 24.50 36.69
C GLY A 896 -35.42 23.15 37.40
N LYS A 897 -35.31 22.03 36.67
CA LYS A 897 -35.27 20.67 37.23
C LYS A 897 -33.85 20.09 37.29
N LYS A 898 -33.63 19.17 38.24
CA LYS A 898 -32.48 18.25 38.27
C LYS A 898 -32.81 17.01 37.44
N VAL A 899 -32.08 16.82 36.34
CA VAL A 899 -32.37 15.77 35.35
C VAL A 899 -31.41 14.61 35.52
N VAL A 900 -31.93 13.39 35.52
CA VAL A 900 -31.13 12.16 35.43
C VAL A 900 -31.46 11.43 34.14
N VAL A 901 -30.44 11.12 33.33
CA VAL A 901 -30.56 10.32 32.12
C VAL A 901 -29.98 8.93 32.39
N ILE A 902 -30.76 7.87 32.26
CA ILE A 902 -30.32 6.49 32.49
C ILE A 902 -30.07 5.81 31.15
N GLY A 903 -28.83 5.35 30.92
CA GLY A 903 -28.35 4.83 29.65
C GLY A 903 -27.62 5.88 28.81
N GLY A 904 -26.56 5.46 28.10
CA GLY A 904 -25.75 6.32 27.25
C GLY A 904 -26.15 6.35 25.77
N GLY A 905 -25.15 6.53 24.91
CA GLY A 905 -25.31 6.61 23.46
C GLY A 905 -25.87 7.95 22.95
N ASP A 906 -26.20 7.99 21.66
CA ASP A 906 -26.67 9.21 20.99
C ASP A 906 -27.96 9.74 21.63
N THR A 907 -28.92 8.86 21.93
CA THR A 907 -30.19 9.26 22.57
C THR A 907 -29.98 9.87 23.95
N GLY A 908 -29.09 9.32 24.77
CA GLY A 908 -28.75 9.89 26.08
C GLY A 908 -28.11 11.27 25.93
N THR A 909 -27.18 11.42 24.98
CA THR A 909 -26.54 12.71 24.65
C THR A 909 -27.56 13.75 24.19
N ASP A 910 -28.51 13.32 23.37
CA ASP A 910 -29.58 14.17 22.83
C ASP A 910 -30.53 14.65 23.95
N CYS A 911 -30.85 13.78 24.93
CA CYS A 911 -31.59 14.16 26.14
C CYS A 911 -30.85 15.19 27.00
N ILE A 912 -29.53 15.05 27.16
CA ILE A 912 -28.70 16.00 27.90
C ILE A 912 -28.74 17.37 27.24
N GLY A 913 -28.46 17.45 25.92
CA GLY A 913 -28.44 18.71 25.18
C GLY A 913 -29.78 19.44 25.15
N THR A 914 -30.89 18.70 25.01
CA THR A 914 -32.25 19.26 25.09
C THR A 914 -32.58 19.77 26.50
N SER A 915 -32.21 19.01 27.55
CA SER A 915 -32.46 19.42 28.95
C SER A 915 -31.71 20.70 29.33
N ILE A 916 -30.49 20.86 28.83
CA ILE A 916 -29.67 22.06 29.04
C ILE A 916 -30.35 23.30 28.45
N ARG A 917 -30.85 23.20 27.20
CA ARG A 917 -31.56 24.28 26.48
C ARG A 917 -32.89 24.66 27.13
N HIS A 918 -33.59 23.71 27.76
CA HIS A 918 -34.76 24.02 28.59
C HIS A 918 -34.42 24.84 29.85
N GLY A 919 -33.15 24.88 30.26
CA GLY A 919 -32.73 25.56 31.48
C GLY A 919 -32.79 24.68 32.73
N CYS A 920 -32.40 23.40 32.63
CA CYS A 920 -32.25 22.53 33.80
C CYS A 920 -31.19 23.07 34.78
N THR A 921 -31.35 22.77 36.08
CA THR A 921 -30.45 23.22 37.17
C THR A 921 -29.28 22.25 37.40
N GLY A 922 -29.40 21.00 36.94
CA GLY A 922 -28.33 20.01 36.92
C GLY A 922 -28.69 18.83 36.01
N VAL A 923 -27.69 18.15 35.48
CA VAL A 923 -27.86 16.94 34.66
C VAL A 923 -26.82 15.89 35.03
N VAL A 924 -27.26 14.64 35.21
CA VAL A 924 -26.40 13.47 35.43
C VAL A 924 -26.80 12.39 34.43
N ASN A 925 -25.83 11.70 33.83
CA ASN A 925 -26.06 10.56 32.97
C ASN A 925 -25.44 9.30 33.59
N LEU A 926 -26.25 8.27 33.81
CA LEU A 926 -25.82 7.03 34.46
C LEU A 926 -25.63 5.94 33.41
N GLU A 927 -24.42 5.38 33.36
CA GLU A 927 -24.05 4.27 32.48
C GLU A 927 -23.69 3.04 33.31
N LEU A 928 -24.29 1.90 32.94
CA LEU A 928 -24.06 0.65 33.65
C LEU A 928 -22.70 0.06 33.26
N LEU A 929 -22.28 0.24 32.01
CA LEU A 929 -21.03 -0.31 31.50
C LEU A 929 -19.80 0.49 31.98
N PRO A 930 -18.60 -0.12 31.95
CA PRO A 930 -17.36 0.57 32.24
C PRO A 930 -17.05 1.68 31.24
N GLU A 931 -16.26 2.66 31.66
CA GLU A 931 -15.77 3.71 30.78
C GLU A 931 -14.97 3.10 29.61
N PRO A 932 -15.30 3.42 28.35
CA PRO A 932 -14.53 2.95 27.21
C PRO A 932 -13.07 3.47 27.26
N PRO A 933 -12.09 2.72 26.74
CA PRO A 933 -10.69 3.15 26.75
C PRO A 933 -10.45 4.37 25.84
N LYS A 934 -9.37 5.13 26.08
CA LYS A 934 -8.99 6.28 25.24
C LYS A 934 -8.54 5.88 23.83
N SER A 935 -8.00 4.67 23.67
CA SER A 935 -7.52 4.11 22.40
C SER A 935 -8.05 2.69 22.21
N ARG A 936 -7.88 2.12 21.00
CA ARG A 936 -8.34 0.76 20.68
C ARG A 936 -7.65 -0.26 21.59
N ALA A 937 -8.43 -1.06 22.30
CA ALA A 937 -7.92 -2.20 23.07
C ALA A 937 -7.50 -3.35 22.13
N PRO A 938 -6.60 -4.28 22.56
CA PRO A 938 -6.17 -5.43 21.75
C PRO A 938 -7.32 -6.28 21.17
N GLY A 939 -8.46 -6.35 21.89
CA GLY A 939 -9.66 -7.07 21.44
C GLY A 939 -10.57 -6.33 20.45
N ASN A 940 -10.18 -5.14 19.95
CA ASN A 940 -10.93 -4.36 18.97
C ASN A 940 -10.01 -3.92 17.80
N PRO A 941 -9.56 -4.88 16.96
CA PRO A 941 -8.60 -4.61 15.91
C PRO A 941 -9.17 -3.68 14.83
N TRP A 942 -8.30 -2.89 14.20
CA TRP A 942 -8.64 -2.21 12.95
C TRP A 942 -8.89 -3.27 11.85
N PRO A 943 -9.86 -3.10 10.93
CA PRO A 943 -10.69 -1.92 10.68
C PRO A 943 -12.07 -1.96 11.36
N GLN A 944 -12.25 -2.67 12.49
CA GLN A 944 -13.55 -2.67 13.17
C GLN A 944 -13.89 -1.28 13.72
N TRP A 945 -15.18 -1.00 14.00
CA TRP A 945 -15.58 0.24 14.66
C TRP A 945 -14.81 0.44 15.99
N PRO A 946 -14.17 1.61 16.22
CA PRO A 946 -13.42 1.84 17.45
C PRO A 946 -14.36 1.96 18.64
N ARG A 947 -14.15 1.12 19.65
CA ARG A 947 -14.81 1.18 20.96
C ARG A 947 -13.94 1.99 21.93
N ILE A 948 -13.96 3.30 21.74
CA ILE A 948 -13.18 4.27 22.51
C ILE A 948 -14.07 5.32 23.18
N PHE A 949 -13.54 5.99 24.19
CA PHE A 949 -14.20 7.12 24.83
C PHE A 949 -14.41 8.24 23.81
N ARG A 950 -15.65 8.71 23.69
CA ARG A 950 -16.02 9.82 22.81
C ARG A 950 -16.77 10.88 23.60
N VAL A 951 -16.50 12.12 23.24
CA VAL A 951 -17.19 13.31 23.72
C VAL A 951 -17.98 13.86 22.53
N ASP A 952 -19.26 14.14 22.75
CA ASP A 952 -20.17 14.69 21.74
C ASP A 952 -20.78 15.99 22.28
N TYR A 953 -21.57 16.70 21.48
CA TYR A 953 -22.02 18.07 21.76
C TYR A 953 -22.70 18.20 23.13
N GLY A 954 -23.62 17.29 23.49
CA GLY A 954 -24.34 17.35 24.77
C GLY A 954 -23.43 17.15 25.98
N HIS A 955 -22.41 16.30 25.87
CA HIS A 955 -21.39 16.10 26.91
C HIS A 955 -20.56 17.37 27.13
N GLN A 956 -20.14 18.02 26.04
CA GLN A 956 -19.40 19.28 26.08
C GLN A 956 -20.26 20.42 26.66
N GLU A 957 -21.51 20.54 26.24
CA GLU A 957 -22.45 21.56 26.77
C GLU A 957 -22.67 21.39 28.27
N ALA A 958 -22.86 20.15 28.74
CA ALA A 958 -22.98 19.85 30.16
C ALA A 958 -21.71 20.24 30.93
N ALA A 959 -20.53 19.89 30.39
CA ALA A 959 -19.26 20.27 31.00
C ALA A 959 -19.05 21.79 31.05
N THR A 960 -19.45 22.53 30.01
CA THR A 960 -19.38 23.99 30.00
C THR A 960 -20.34 24.63 31.00
N LYS A 961 -21.57 24.14 31.10
CA LYS A 961 -22.60 24.72 31.98
C LYS A 961 -22.41 24.34 33.46
N PHE A 962 -22.04 23.09 33.73
CA PHE A 962 -22.00 22.53 35.09
C PHE A 962 -20.58 22.21 35.60
N GLY A 963 -19.53 22.42 34.78
CA GLY A 963 -18.13 22.29 35.18
C GLY A 963 -17.56 20.87 35.15
N LYS A 964 -18.32 19.85 34.71
CA LYS A 964 -17.85 18.46 34.60
C LYS A 964 -18.61 17.65 33.56
N ASP A 965 -18.01 16.57 33.07
CA ASP A 965 -18.71 15.58 32.23
C ASP A 965 -19.93 15.03 33.01
N PRO A 966 -21.12 14.94 32.38
CA PRO A 966 -22.33 14.51 33.08
C PRO A 966 -22.35 13.01 33.35
N ARG A 967 -21.47 12.21 32.73
CA ARG A 967 -21.53 10.75 32.78
C ARG A 967 -20.87 10.19 34.03
N THR A 968 -21.55 9.22 34.63
CA THR A 968 -21.04 8.35 35.69
C THR A 968 -21.15 6.90 35.20
N TYR A 969 -20.03 6.19 35.18
CA TYR A 969 -19.93 4.81 34.71
C TYR A 969 -19.99 3.80 35.86
N GLU A 970 -20.28 2.55 35.51
CA GLU A 970 -20.42 1.44 36.46
C GLU A 970 -21.39 1.74 37.60
N VAL A 971 -22.56 2.27 37.25
CA VAL A 971 -23.63 2.57 38.21
C VAL A 971 -24.92 1.84 37.82
N LEU A 972 -25.57 1.26 38.83
CA LEU A 972 -26.87 0.61 38.72
C LEU A 972 -27.91 1.37 39.54
N THR A 973 -29.06 1.68 38.93
CA THR A 973 -30.21 2.27 39.63
C THR A 973 -31.02 1.17 40.32
N LYS A 974 -31.21 1.28 41.63
CA LYS A 974 -31.92 0.29 42.46
C LYS A 974 -33.41 0.59 42.57
N ARG A 975 -33.77 1.87 42.77
CA ARG A 975 -35.17 2.34 42.82
C ARG A 975 -35.30 3.84 42.63
N PHE A 976 -36.50 4.28 42.28
CA PHE A 976 -36.91 5.69 42.24
C PHE A 976 -37.62 6.08 43.54
N ILE A 977 -37.29 7.24 44.07
CA ILE A 977 -37.81 7.75 45.35
C ILE A 977 -38.81 8.87 45.06
N GLY A 978 -40.04 8.72 45.56
CA GLY A 978 -41.12 9.68 45.37
C GLY A 978 -41.27 10.72 46.49
N ASP A 979 -41.88 11.86 46.17
CA ASP A 979 -42.43 12.82 47.12
C ASP A 979 -43.85 12.41 47.58
N LYS A 980 -44.46 13.24 48.44
CA LYS A 980 -45.82 12.98 48.96
C LYS A 980 -46.92 13.08 47.89
N ASN A 981 -46.62 13.67 46.73
CA ASN A 981 -47.54 13.92 45.63
C ASN A 981 -47.36 12.88 44.50
N GLY A 982 -46.48 11.90 44.68
CA GLY A 982 -46.21 10.86 43.67
C GLY A 982 -45.26 11.31 42.56
N ASN A 983 -44.54 12.41 42.72
CA ASN A 983 -43.48 12.83 41.79
C ASN A 983 -42.13 12.25 42.21
N VAL A 984 -41.26 11.95 41.26
CA VAL A 984 -39.86 11.60 41.55
C VAL A 984 -39.16 12.77 42.23
N LYS A 985 -38.41 12.49 43.31
CA LYS A 985 -37.53 13.45 44.01
C LYS A 985 -36.07 13.01 44.05
N GLY A 986 -35.79 11.76 43.69
CA GLY A 986 -34.46 11.18 43.71
C GLY A 986 -34.44 9.71 43.34
N LEU A 987 -33.26 9.12 43.36
CA LEU A 987 -33.04 7.72 43.02
C LEU A 987 -31.88 7.15 43.84
N GLU A 988 -32.03 5.88 44.20
CA GLU A 988 -31.02 5.12 44.92
C GLU A 988 -30.15 4.37 43.91
N LEU A 989 -28.84 4.56 44.04
CA LEU A 989 -27.81 4.02 43.16
C LEU A 989 -26.90 3.08 43.93
N VAL A 990 -26.26 2.18 43.21
CA VAL A 990 -25.12 1.39 43.70
C VAL A 990 -24.06 1.33 42.61
N HIS A 991 -22.78 1.43 42.99
CA HIS A 991 -21.70 1.16 42.07
C HIS A 991 -21.62 -0.34 41.80
N VAL A 992 -21.25 -0.68 40.57
CA VAL A 992 -20.98 -2.06 40.16
C VAL A 992 -19.53 -2.18 39.73
N ARG A 993 -19.04 -3.42 39.61
CA ARG A 993 -17.77 -3.72 38.97
C ARG A 993 -17.99 -4.83 37.96
N TRP A 994 -17.50 -4.65 36.74
CA TRP A 994 -17.56 -5.68 35.71
C TRP A 994 -16.32 -6.56 35.66
N GLU A 995 -16.51 -7.88 35.67
CA GLU A 995 -15.46 -8.88 35.56
C GLU A 995 -15.87 -10.00 34.60
N LYS A 996 -14.87 -10.69 34.02
CA LYS A 996 -15.13 -11.92 33.26
C LYS A 996 -15.16 -13.10 34.23
N ASP A 997 -16.19 -13.92 34.15
CA ASP A 997 -16.24 -15.18 34.88
C ASP A 997 -15.24 -16.21 34.32
N ALA A 998 -15.14 -17.38 34.96
CA ALA A 998 -14.26 -18.47 34.54
C ALA A 998 -14.56 -19.01 33.13
N SER A 999 -15.76 -18.75 32.59
CA SER A 999 -16.15 -19.09 31.21
C SER A 999 -15.86 -17.96 30.21
N GLY A 1000 -15.32 -16.83 30.68
CA GLY A 1000 -15.06 -15.63 29.90
C GLY A 1000 -16.30 -14.74 29.69
N LYS A 1001 -17.43 -15.05 30.33
CA LYS A 1001 -18.67 -14.26 30.24
C LYS A 1001 -18.58 -13.03 31.13
N PHE A 1002 -18.94 -11.89 30.56
CA PHE A 1002 -18.91 -10.61 31.26
C PHE A 1002 -20.11 -10.50 32.21
N GLN A 1003 -19.84 -10.33 33.51
CA GLN A 1003 -20.85 -10.18 34.56
C GLN A 1003 -20.43 -9.06 35.51
N PHE A 1004 -21.38 -8.49 36.25
CA PHE A 1004 -21.09 -7.46 37.24
C PHE A 1004 -21.49 -7.89 38.64
N THR A 1005 -20.81 -7.32 39.63
CA THR A 1005 -21.12 -7.44 41.06
C THR A 1005 -21.35 -6.06 41.66
N GLU A 1006 -22.32 -5.93 42.55
CA GLU A 1006 -22.55 -4.69 43.31
C GLU A 1006 -21.39 -4.46 44.29
N VAL A 1007 -20.92 -3.22 44.39
CA VAL A 1007 -19.87 -2.82 45.34
C VAL A 1007 -20.53 -2.58 46.70
N GLU A 1008 -20.15 -3.37 47.70
CA GLU A 1008 -20.75 -3.27 49.03
C GLU A 1008 -20.43 -1.91 49.68
N GLY A 1009 -21.44 -1.27 50.29
CA GLY A 1009 -21.31 0.03 50.95
C GLY A 1009 -21.28 1.24 50.01
N SER A 1010 -21.41 1.04 48.69
CA SER A 1010 -21.40 2.12 47.71
C SER A 1010 -22.80 2.68 47.40
N GLN A 1011 -23.81 2.40 48.24
CA GLN A 1011 -25.16 2.90 48.02
C GLN A 1011 -25.20 4.41 48.24
N GLU A 1012 -25.77 5.13 47.28
CA GLU A 1012 -25.97 6.57 47.38
C GLU A 1012 -27.35 6.99 46.89
N ILE A 1013 -27.82 8.13 47.36
CA ILE A 1013 -29.07 8.74 46.89
C ILE A 1013 -28.72 10.04 46.18
N ILE A 1014 -29.15 10.18 44.94
CA ILE A 1014 -29.05 11.43 44.18
C ILE A 1014 -30.43 12.04 43.96
N GLU A 1015 -30.49 13.37 43.96
CA GLU A 1015 -31.73 14.12 43.73
C GLU A 1015 -32.09 14.17 42.24
N ALA A 1016 -33.38 14.03 41.94
CA ALA A 1016 -33.90 14.04 40.57
C ALA A 1016 -35.35 14.50 40.54
N ASP A 1017 -35.66 15.50 39.73
CA ASP A 1017 -37.03 15.99 39.47
C ASP A 1017 -37.57 15.48 38.12
N LEU A 1018 -36.69 14.96 37.27
CA LEU A 1018 -37.00 14.38 35.96
C LEU A 1018 -36.01 13.25 35.64
N VAL A 1019 -36.52 12.08 35.31
CA VAL A 1019 -35.73 10.92 34.89
C VAL A 1019 -36.08 10.56 33.45
N LEU A 1020 -35.05 10.38 32.62
CA LEU A 1020 -35.17 10.02 31.21
C LEU A 1020 -34.51 8.67 30.95
N LEU A 1021 -35.28 7.66 30.55
CA LEU A 1021 -34.80 6.32 30.24
C LEU A 1021 -34.33 6.24 28.77
N ALA A 1022 -33.02 6.23 28.57
CA ALA A 1022 -32.33 6.17 27.28
C ALA A 1022 -31.61 4.82 27.07
N MET A 1023 -32.28 3.71 27.39
CA MET A 1023 -31.69 2.37 27.44
C MET A 1023 -31.78 1.57 26.11
N GLY A 1024 -32.07 2.25 25.01
CA GLY A 1024 -32.24 1.66 23.68
C GLY A 1024 -33.62 1.02 23.44
N PHE A 1025 -33.75 0.29 22.33
CA PHE A 1025 -35.00 -0.29 21.86
C PHE A 1025 -34.89 -1.80 21.65
N LEU A 1026 -36.02 -2.50 21.76
CA LEU A 1026 -36.08 -3.95 21.61
C LEU A 1026 -36.40 -4.39 20.17
N GLY A 1027 -37.42 -3.79 19.55
CA GLY A 1027 -37.90 -4.14 18.21
C GLY A 1027 -39.12 -3.29 17.81
N PRO A 1028 -39.75 -3.59 16.66
CA PRO A 1028 -41.00 -2.94 16.23
C PRO A 1028 -42.19 -3.25 17.15
N GLU A 1029 -43.24 -2.42 17.08
CA GLU A 1029 -44.54 -2.71 17.70
C GLU A 1029 -45.17 -3.98 17.10
N SER A 1030 -45.86 -4.78 17.92
CA SER A 1030 -46.37 -6.09 17.47
C SER A 1030 -47.59 -6.00 16.56
N ASN A 1031 -48.35 -4.91 16.63
CA ASN A 1031 -49.63 -4.74 15.93
C ASN A 1031 -49.56 -5.01 14.42
N VAL A 1032 -48.51 -4.55 13.75
CA VAL A 1032 -48.31 -4.76 12.31
C VAL A 1032 -47.98 -6.21 12.01
N ALA A 1033 -47.06 -6.81 12.78
CA ALA A 1033 -46.71 -8.22 12.64
C ALA A 1033 -47.91 -9.14 12.92
N ASP A 1034 -48.65 -8.88 13.98
CA ASP A 1034 -49.78 -9.71 14.40
C ASP A 1034 -50.93 -9.65 13.38
N LYS A 1035 -51.21 -8.46 12.81
CA LYS A 1035 -52.25 -8.30 11.77
C LYS A 1035 -51.87 -8.92 10.43
N LEU A 1036 -50.59 -8.92 10.07
CA LEU A 1036 -50.10 -9.48 8.81
C LEU A 1036 -49.70 -10.96 8.92
N GLY A 1037 -49.59 -11.51 10.13
CA GLY A 1037 -49.06 -12.86 10.36
C GLY A 1037 -47.56 -12.96 10.05
N LEU A 1038 -46.77 -11.92 10.36
CA LEU A 1038 -45.34 -11.90 10.08
C LEU A 1038 -44.55 -12.75 11.08
N GLU A 1039 -43.61 -13.54 10.58
CA GLU A 1039 -42.60 -14.18 11.41
C GLU A 1039 -41.65 -13.14 12.02
N ARG A 1040 -41.18 -13.43 13.24
CA ARG A 1040 -40.24 -12.58 13.98
C ARG A 1040 -39.02 -13.39 14.40
N ASP A 1041 -37.88 -12.72 14.51
CA ASP A 1041 -36.68 -13.31 15.09
C ASP A 1041 -36.75 -13.36 16.64
N ASN A 1042 -35.72 -13.94 17.26
CA ASN A 1042 -35.63 -14.04 18.73
C ASN A 1042 -35.52 -12.67 19.44
N ARG A 1043 -35.28 -11.59 18.69
CA ARG A 1043 -35.22 -10.21 19.17
C ARG A 1043 -36.49 -9.44 18.83
N SER A 1044 -37.55 -10.10 18.36
CA SER A 1044 -38.83 -9.53 17.92
C SER A 1044 -38.77 -8.67 16.64
N ASN A 1045 -37.66 -8.64 15.91
CA ASN A 1045 -37.59 -7.98 14.62
C ASN A 1045 -38.37 -8.78 13.57
N TYR A 1046 -38.84 -8.13 12.52
CA TYR A 1046 -39.48 -8.81 11.39
C TYR A 1046 -38.45 -9.67 10.67
N LYS A 1047 -38.78 -10.96 10.50
CA LYS A 1047 -37.89 -11.92 9.86
C LYS A 1047 -37.93 -11.71 8.35
N ALA A 1048 -36.80 -11.29 7.78
CA ALA A 1048 -36.56 -11.22 6.35
C ALA A 1048 -35.06 -11.41 6.09
N ASP A 1049 -34.72 -12.30 5.16
CA ASP A 1049 -33.34 -12.71 4.91
C ASP A 1049 -32.49 -11.55 4.36
N TYR A 1050 -31.23 -11.48 4.79
CA TYR A 1050 -30.27 -10.51 4.26
C TYR A 1050 -30.12 -10.71 2.73
N GLY A 1051 -30.17 -9.61 1.98
CA GLY A 1051 -30.13 -9.63 0.51
C GLY A 1051 -31.48 -9.92 -0.17
N GLY A 1052 -32.42 -10.60 0.51
CA GLY A 1052 -33.75 -10.91 -0.02
C GLY A 1052 -34.84 -9.94 0.42
N TYR A 1053 -34.82 -9.50 1.68
CA TYR A 1053 -35.76 -8.54 2.29
C TYR A 1053 -37.25 -8.90 2.23
N SER A 1054 -37.62 -10.02 1.61
CA SER A 1054 -38.96 -10.58 1.61
C SER A 1054 -39.30 -11.19 2.97
N THR A 1055 -40.55 -11.00 3.38
CA THR A 1055 -41.09 -11.65 4.58
C THR A 1055 -41.75 -12.98 4.21
N ASN A 1056 -42.32 -13.68 5.19
CA ASN A 1056 -43.15 -14.86 4.95
C ASN A 1056 -44.50 -14.55 4.25
N VAL A 1057 -44.84 -13.27 4.07
CA VAL A 1057 -46.05 -12.83 3.40
C VAL A 1057 -45.70 -12.32 2.00
N ASP A 1058 -46.28 -12.96 0.99
CA ASP A 1058 -46.03 -12.62 -0.42
C ASP A 1058 -46.34 -11.13 -0.73
N GLY A 1059 -45.47 -10.51 -1.51
CA GLY A 1059 -45.51 -9.07 -1.83
C GLY A 1059 -45.23 -8.12 -0.65
N VAL A 1060 -44.83 -8.64 0.53
CA VAL A 1060 -44.47 -7.83 1.70
C VAL A 1060 -42.98 -7.97 2.03
N PHE A 1061 -42.30 -6.83 2.11
CA PHE A 1061 -40.88 -6.70 2.41
C PHE A 1061 -40.68 -5.96 3.73
N ALA A 1062 -39.56 -6.20 4.41
CA ALA A 1062 -39.19 -5.49 5.64
C ALA A 1062 -37.73 -5.04 5.59
N ALA A 1063 -37.46 -3.79 5.95
CA ALA A 1063 -36.13 -3.19 5.88
C ALA A 1063 -35.86 -2.17 6.98
N GLY A 1064 -34.57 -1.92 7.25
CA GLY A 1064 -34.12 -0.98 8.27
C GLY A 1064 -34.32 -1.53 9.68
N ASP A 1065 -34.48 -0.65 10.66
CA ASP A 1065 -34.44 -1.02 12.07
C ASP A 1065 -35.53 -2.01 12.50
N CYS A 1066 -36.67 -2.09 11.80
CA CYS A 1066 -37.71 -3.07 12.11
C CYS A 1066 -37.31 -4.52 11.78
N ARG A 1067 -36.31 -4.70 10.91
CA ARG A 1067 -35.75 -5.99 10.49
C ARG A 1067 -34.37 -6.24 11.11
N ARG A 1068 -33.50 -5.22 11.11
CA ARG A 1068 -32.12 -5.28 11.63
C ARG A 1068 -32.04 -5.18 13.15
N GLY A 1069 -33.04 -4.56 13.78
CA GLY A 1069 -32.94 -3.98 15.11
C GLY A 1069 -32.30 -2.58 15.08
N GLN A 1070 -32.32 -1.90 16.22
CA GLN A 1070 -31.76 -0.55 16.39
C GLN A 1070 -30.34 -0.43 15.78
N SER A 1071 -30.18 0.49 14.83
CA SER A 1071 -28.90 0.69 14.14
C SER A 1071 -28.65 2.15 13.76
N LEU A 1072 -27.64 2.40 12.92
CA LEU A 1072 -27.29 3.73 12.45
C LEU A 1072 -28.15 4.14 11.24
N VAL A 1073 -28.38 5.44 11.08
CA VAL A 1073 -29.11 6.00 9.92
C VAL A 1073 -28.53 5.53 8.58
N VAL A 1074 -27.20 5.41 8.48
CA VAL A 1074 -26.53 4.93 7.26
C VAL A 1074 -26.89 3.47 6.92
N TRP A 1075 -27.12 2.61 7.92
CA TRP A 1075 -27.61 1.24 7.71
C TRP A 1075 -29.06 1.22 7.27
N ALA A 1076 -29.90 2.10 7.83
CA ALA A 1076 -31.30 2.23 7.42
C ALA A 1076 -31.42 2.65 5.94
N ILE A 1077 -30.60 3.61 5.50
CA ILE A 1077 -30.56 4.02 4.07
C ILE A 1077 -30.08 2.85 3.20
N SER A 1078 -29.01 2.14 3.62
CA SER A 1078 -28.48 0.99 2.87
C SER A 1078 -29.52 -0.11 2.69
N GLU A 1079 -30.20 -0.53 3.78
CA GLU A 1079 -31.26 -1.54 3.68
C GLU A 1079 -32.47 -1.05 2.88
N GLY A 1080 -32.83 0.24 2.97
CA GLY A 1080 -33.90 0.81 2.14
C GLY A 1080 -33.60 0.72 0.64
N ARG A 1081 -32.36 1.02 0.23
CA ARG A 1081 -31.92 0.87 -1.17
C ARG A 1081 -31.94 -0.58 -1.63
N GLN A 1082 -31.43 -1.50 -0.81
CA GLN A 1082 -31.38 -2.92 -1.15
C GLN A 1082 -32.79 -3.52 -1.23
N ALA A 1083 -33.68 -3.15 -0.31
CA ALA A 1083 -35.08 -3.56 -0.35
C ALA A 1083 -35.80 -3.03 -1.60
N ALA A 1084 -35.54 -1.78 -2.00
CA ALA A 1084 -36.09 -1.23 -3.26
C ALA A 1084 -35.69 -2.07 -4.48
N ALA A 1085 -34.42 -2.48 -4.58
CA ALA A 1085 -33.96 -3.35 -5.67
C ALA A 1085 -34.66 -4.73 -5.67
N GLN A 1086 -34.90 -5.32 -4.50
CA GLN A 1086 -35.63 -6.60 -4.42
C GLN A 1086 -37.12 -6.44 -4.74
N VAL A 1087 -37.73 -5.32 -4.34
CA VAL A 1087 -39.13 -5.01 -4.67
C VAL A 1087 -39.29 -4.79 -6.17
N ASP A 1088 -38.42 -4.02 -6.81
CA ASP A 1088 -38.43 -3.82 -8.27
C ASP A 1088 -38.32 -5.16 -9.01
N LYS A 1089 -37.35 -5.99 -8.64
CA LYS A 1089 -37.19 -7.35 -9.18
C LYS A 1089 -38.45 -8.20 -9.02
N PHE A 1090 -39.10 -8.16 -7.86
CA PHE A 1090 -40.36 -8.86 -7.61
C PHE A 1090 -41.51 -8.35 -8.50
N LEU A 1091 -41.60 -7.04 -8.71
CA LEU A 1091 -42.70 -6.40 -9.46
C LEU A 1091 -42.60 -6.54 -10.97
N MET A 1092 -41.38 -6.54 -11.48
CA MET A 1092 -41.09 -6.65 -12.91
C MET A 1092 -40.99 -8.10 -13.38
N GLY A 1093 -40.81 -9.06 -12.46
CA GLY A 1093 -40.53 -10.45 -12.81
C GLY A 1093 -39.17 -10.59 -13.51
N ASP A 1094 -38.74 -11.83 -13.80
CA ASP A 1094 -37.59 -12.06 -14.70
C ASP A 1094 -38.01 -11.72 -16.17
N GLU A 1095 -38.48 -10.50 -16.45
CA GLU A 1095 -38.63 -9.97 -17.82
C GLU A 1095 -37.28 -9.46 -18.34
N GLU A 1096 -36.30 -10.36 -18.46
CA GLU A 1096 -35.13 -10.21 -19.32
C GLU A 1096 -34.89 -11.55 -20.03
N ASP A 1097 -35.74 -11.86 -21.01
CA ASP A 1097 -35.41 -12.86 -22.04
C ASP A 1097 -35.87 -12.44 -23.45
N VAL A 1098 -35.90 -11.11 -23.70
CA VAL A 1098 -35.95 -10.58 -25.07
C VAL A 1098 -34.97 -9.42 -25.22
N ASN A 1099 -33.78 -9.78 -25.71
CA ASN A 1099 -32.74 -8.90 -26.30
C ASN A 1099 -32.21 -7.77 -25.40
N VAL A 1100 -31.27 -8.09 -24.49
CA VAL A 1100 -29.86 -7.62 -24.47
C VAL A 1100 -29.09 -8.50 -23.45
N ASP A 1101 -28.12 -9.26 -23.95
CA ASP A 1101 -26.95 -9.87 -23.27
C ASP A 1101 -26.94 -9.92 -21.72
N SER A 1102 -27.57 -10.95 -21.16
CA SER A 1102 -27.82 -11.14 -19.72
C SER A 1102 -26.76 -12.00 -19.00
N SER A 1103 -25.48 -11.58 -19.02
CA SER A 1103 -24.40 -12.25 -18.26
C SER A 1103 -23.73 -11.40 -17.17
N ALA A 1104 -24.19 -10.16 -16.94
CA ALA A 1104 -23.45 -9.19 -16.11
C ALA A 1104 -23.97 -8.97 -14.67
N GLN A 1105 -25.18 -9.39 -14.28
CA GLN A 1105 -25.78 -8.94 -12.99
C GLN A 1105 -26.08 -10.02 -11.94
N ARG A 1106 -26.04 -11.32 -12.25
CA ARG A 1106 -26.17 -12.37 -11.21
C ARG A 1106 -24.89 -12.65 -10.40
N SER A 1107 -23.75 -12.06 -10.79
CA SER A 1107 -22.44 -12.23 -10.12
C SER A 1107 -22.03 -11.10 -9.17
N LEU A 1108 -22.96 -10.24 -8.73
CA LEU A 1108 -22.63 -9.12 -7.82
C LEU A 1108 -23.10 -9.35 -6.37
N GLY A 1109 -24.12 -10.19 -6.15
CA GLY A 1109 -24.71 -10.40 -4.81
C GLY A 1109 -24.14 -11.55 -3.98
N LYS A 1110 -23.45 -12.54 -4.58
CA LYS A 1110 -22.83 -13.66 -3.86
C LYS A 1110 -21.30 -13.59 -3.79
N THR A 1111 -20.67 -12.86 -4.70
CA THR A 1111 -19.22 -12.84 -4.85
C THR A 1111 -18.50 -11.89 -3.89
N GLN A 1112 -19.22 -11.01 -3.19
CA GLN A 1112 -18.61 -10.06 -2.24
C GLN A 1112 -18.42 -10.61 -0.83
N GLN A 1113 -19.17 -11.64 -0.41
CA GLN A 1113 -18.95 -12.30 0.88
C GLN A 1113 -17.78 -13.29 0.86
N GLU A 1114 -17.45 -13.90 -0.28
CA GLU A 1114 -16.33 -14.86 -0.37
C GLU A 1114 -15.01 -14.26 -0.84
N GLN A 1115 -15.01 -13.12 -1.57
CA GLN A 1115 -13.77 -12.45 -1.99
C GLN A 1115 -13.06 -11.66 -0.87
N THR A 1116 -13.64 -11.59 0.34
CA THR A 1116 -12.96 -11.07 1.53
C THR A 1116 -12.30 -12.16 2.39
N ALA A 1117 -12.54 -13.43 2.08
CA ALA A 1117 -11.83 -14.56 2.71
C ALA A 1117 -10.59 -15.02 1.91
N THR A 1118 -10.43 -14.58 0.66
CA THR A 1118 -9.28 -14.91 -0.22
C THR A 1118 -8.40 -13.70 -0.56
N ALA A 1119 -8.55 -12.60 0.19
CA ALA A 1119 -7.69 -11.41 0.12
C ALA A 1119 -7.12 -10.98 1.49
N LEU A 1120 -6.99 -11.94 2.42
CA LEU A 1120 -6.02 -11.93 3.50
C LEU A 1120 -4.96 -12.97 3.15
#